data_AF-A0A7V8WIE5-F1
#
_entry.id   AF-A0A7V8WIE5-F1
#
_cell.length_a   1.000
_cell.length_b   1.000
_cell.length_c   1.000
_cell.angle_alpha   90.00
_cell.angle_beta   90.00
_cell.angle_gamma   90.00
#
_symmetry.space_group_name_H-M   'P 1'
#
loop_
_entity.id
_entity.type
_entity.pdbx_description
1 polymer ?
#
loop_
_entity_poly.entity_id
_entity_poly.type
_entity_poly.pdbx_seq_one_letter_code
_entity_poly.pdbx_strand_id
1 'polypeptide(L)'
;MLGETISHYRVTQLLGGGGMGVVYEAQDLRLGRLVALKFLPESLVRDVEALERFEREARAASALNHPHICTVHDIGWTADPARQPYIVMERLEGETLKHLIARGVVPIRHGLDIAIQIADALATAHAKGIIHRDLKPANIFVTTRGEAKILDFGIAKLATEGGSDVGATDVTVSTPAGPAHLTRPGLALGTIAYMSPEQALGEEIDARSDLFSFGVVLYEMTSGTQPFLGGTTAATFDAILHKVPRPLGELNSETPPELTATVARLLEKDRAARYGTATDLKGELLRLKQQVESGHTHSSPALPASAAVRRSRVTAAMAFLAVAAILAWGLFAWFGRSSAPAGATVDVEKLRSAAAAGRVDEVFAMVEAGRVDLAASWARDVVAPAVGQVTLESAPSGADASVARLGLTTADVPLKFQPIGLTPLTDVPLVAGEYVLRLQQKTSPPAESLLRVKAGERVSLVRPLPEAGTPEGFAFVPAGPVPVQPDARVDAFAIGRREVTNGEFVKFVSAGGYRTAGLWPSTIELSDQVLPWSAAATKFVDRTGVPGPRFWTNGTYPDGKGDHPVVGVSWYEAAAYARFAGMELPDAAEWWRAALGDSNTAFPWGNDVNSAELRANFGLIGTAPAGGRPAGMSPFGCYDMAGNVREWLRDAVAGTSRRRVVGGSWQDPSYMFEPAHAELFDPAFANESIGFRLARRATAAR
;
A
#
# COMPACT_ATOMS: atom_id res chain seq x y z
N MET A 1 -4.95 9.67 22.58
CA MET A 1 -6.34 9.38 22.20
C MET A 1 -6.89 8.06 22.76
N LEU A 2 -6.24 6.89 22.64
CA LEU A 2 -6.80 5.65 23.24
C LEU A 2 -7.04 5.80 24.75
N GLY A 3 -8.25 5.48 25.22
CA GLY A 3 -8.68 5.63 26.62
C GLY A 3 -9.13 7.05 27.00
N GLU A 4 -8.86 8.06 26.18
CA GLU A 4 -9.33 9.42 26.42
C GLU A 4 -10.83 9.55 26.12
N THR A 5 -11.49 10.47 26.80
CA THR A 5 -12.89 10.82 26.51
C THR A 5 -12.91 12.17 25.81
N ILE A 6 -13.30 12.16 24.54
CA ILE A 6 -13.48 13.37 23.72
C ILE A 6 -14.95 13.73 23.77
N SER A 7 -15.28 14.89 24.35
CA SER A 7 -16.65 15.25 24.72
C SER A 7 -17.26 14.18 25.65
N HIS A 8 -18.07 13.27 25.12
CA HIS A 8 -18.67 12.15 25.85
C HIS A 8 -18.40 10.80 25.15
N TYR A 9 -17.47 10.79 24.20
CA TYR A 9 -17.07 9.60 23.45
C TYR A 9 -15.74 9.10 24.01
N ARG A 10 -15.76 7.93 24.66
CA ARG A 10 -14.55 7.29 25.16
C ARG A 10 -13.90 6.50 24.05
N VAL A 11 -12.71 6.90 23.62
CA VAL A 11 -11.97 6.23 22.55
C VAL A 11 -11.51 4.85 23.02
N THR A 12 -11.88 3.80 22.29
CA THR A 12 -11.59 2.40 22.66
C THR A 12 -10.51 1.78 21.79
N GLN A 13 -10.52 2.07 20.49
CA GLN A 13 -9.63 1.42 19.52
C GLN A 13 -9.31 2.36 18.35
N LEU A 14 -8.17 2.19 17.69
CA LEU A 14 -7.90 2.79 16.38
C LEU A 14 -8.48 1.89 15.28
N LEU A 15 -9.29 2.45 14.37
CA LEU A 15 -9.92 1.71 13.27
C LEU A 15 -9.21 1.91 11.93
N GLY A 16 -8.70 3.12 11.68
CA GLY A 16 -8.32 3.56 10.35
C GLY A 16 -7.56 4.88 10.33
N GLY A 17 -6.88 5.18 9.24
CA GLY A 17 -6.14 6.42 9.02
C GLY A 17 -5.76 6.54 7.55
N GLY A 18 -5.84 7.76 7.00
CA GLY A 18 -5.48 8.07 5.61
C GLY A 18 -5.36 9.57 5.38
N GLY A 19 -5.27 10.01 4.11
CA GLY A 19 -5.06 11.42 3.76
C GLY A 19 -6.14 12.40 4.24
N MET A 20 -7.30 11.90 4.69
CA MET A 20 -8.41 12.69 5.23
C MET A 20 -8.56 12.55 6.75
N GLY A 21 -7.53 12.07 7.43
CA GLY A 21 -7.47 11.99 8.89
C GLY A 21 -7.56 10.59 9.47
N VAL A 22 -7.74 10.51 10.79
CA VAL A 22 -7.62 9.29 11.60
C VAL A 22 -8.98 8.90 12.17
N VAL A 23 -9.34 7.62 12.08
CA VAL A 23 -10.62 7.07 12.52
C VAL A 23 -10.41 6.16 13.73
N TYR A 24 -11.07 6.48 14.83
CA TYR A 24 -11.08 5.68 16.04
C TYR A 24 -12.46 5.07 16.27
N GLU A 25 -12.51 3.95 16.96
CA GLU A 25 -13.71 3.49 17.65
C GLU A 25 -13.82 4.24 18.97
N ALA A 26 -15.05 4.60 19.32
CA ALA A 26 -15.36 5.11 20.64
C ALA A 26 -16.69 4.57 21.15
N GLN A 27 -16.83 4.52 22.47
CA GLN A 27 -18.09 4.31 23.15
C GLN A 27 -18.73 5.67 23.44
N ASP A 28 -19.92 5.90 22.89
CA ASP A 28 -20.80 6.99 23.31
C ASP A 28 -21.30 6.72 24.73
N LEU A 29 -20.81 7.47 25.70
CA LEU A 29 -21.13 7.28 27.12
C LEU A 29 -22.55 7.75 27.48
N ARG A 30 -23.22 8.51 26.61
CA ARG A 30 -24.60 8.96 26.83
C ARG A 30 -25.61 7.95 26.32
N LEU A 31 -25.37 7.40 25.14
CA LEU A 31 -26.29 6.45 24.48
C LEU A 31 -25.88 4.99 24.65
N GLY A 32 -24.66 4.71 25.14
CA GLY A 32 -24.16 3.37 25.41
C GLY A 32 -23.83 2.54 24.16
N ARG A 33 -23.61 3.19 23.00
CA ARG A 33 -23.33 2.53 21.72
C ARG A 33 -21.89 2.75 21.26
N LEU A 34 -21.39 1.85 20.42
CA LEU A 34 -20.12 2.07 19.70
C LEU A 34 -20.35 2.99 18.49
N VAL A 35 -19.40 3.89 18.27
CA VAL A 35 -19.36 4.84 17.17
C VAL A 35 -17.96 4.88 16.57
N ALA A 36 -17.83 5.40 15.35
CA ALA A 36 -16.54 5.75 14.77
C ALA A 36 -16.33 7.27 14.83
N LEU A 37 -15.15 7.70 15.29
CA LEU A 37 -14.71 9.09 15.39
C LEU A 37 -13.62 9.35 14.35
N LYS A 38 -13.94 10.11 13.30
CA LYS A 38 -12.96 10.53 12.29
C LYS A 38 -12.48 11.94 12.60
N PHE A 39 -11.23 12.06 13.02
CA PHE A 39 -10.53 13.33 13.24
C PHE A 39 -9.95 13.80 11.92
N LEU A 40 -10.20 15.05 11.55
CA LEU A 40 -9.71 15.62 10.30
C LEU A 40 -8.33 16.27 10.49
N PRO A 41 -7.55 16.45 9.41
CA PRO A 41 -6.22 17.03 9.48
C PRO A 41 -6.22 18.44 10.09
N GLU A 42 -5.19 18.77 10.87
CA GLU A 42 -5.03 20.12 11.46
C GLU A 42 -4.92 21.24 10.41
N SER A 43 -4.53 20.90 9.17
CA SER A 43 -4.51 21.87 8.06
C SER A 43 -5.88 22.48 7.77
N LEU A 44 -6.97 21.73 8.02
CA LEU A 44 -8.34 22.21 7.85
C LEU A 44 -8.74 23.26 8.92
N VAL A 45 -8.08 23.25 10.09
CA VAL A 45 -8.36 24.19 11.20
C VAL A 45 -7.86 25.59 10.89
N ARG A 46 -6.85 25.72 10.01
CA ARG A 46 -6.22 27.00 9.68
C ARG A 46 -6.96 27.78 8.59
N ASP A 47 -7.96 27.19 7.96
CA ASP A 47 -8.75 27.77 6.88
C ASP A 47 -10.23 27.86 7.31
N VAL A 48 -10.65 29.08 7.67
CA VAL A 48 -12.01 29.37 8.16
C VAL A 48 -13.06 29.04 7.10
N GLU A 49 -12.76 29.28 5.82
CA GLU A 49 -13.69 29.05 4.73
C GLU A 49 -13.84 27.55 4.46
N ALA A 50 -12.74 26.79 4.54
CA ALA A 50 -12.78 25.34 4.44
C ALA A 50 -13.58 24.70 5.60
N LEU A 51 -13.47 25.26 6.82
CA LEU A 51 -14.22 24.80 7.99
C LEU A 51 -15.73 25.07 7.87
N GLU A 52 -16.14 26.25 7.41
CA GLU A 52 -17.56 26.58 7.19
C GLU A 52 -18.19 25.70 6.11
N ARG A 53 -17.48 25.46 5.00
CA ARG A 53 -17.93 24.52 3.97
C ARG A 53 -18.01 23.10 4.51
N PHE A 54 -17.06 22.70 5.35
CA PHE A 54 -17.05 21.38 5.98
C PHE A 54 -18.28 21.16 6.86
N GLU A 55 -18.61 22.12 7.73
CA GLU A 55 -19.82 22.03 8.55
C GLU A 55 -21.09 21.96 7.70
N ARG A 56 -21.16 22.75 6.62
CA ARG A 56 -22.31 22.76 5.71
C ARG A 56 -22.51 21.42 5.02
N GLU A 57 -21.44 20.82 4.53
CA GLU A 57 -21.51 19.53 3.82
C GLU A 57 -21.74 18.36 4.77
N ALA A 58 -21.10 18.35 5.94
CA ALA A 58 -21.35 17.33 6.95
C ALA A 58 -22.79 17.39 7.50
N ARG A 59 -23.39 18.59 7.60
CA ARG A 59 -24.82 18.78 7.91
C ARG A 59 -25.74 18.32 6.77
N ALA A 60 -25.34 18.51 5.51
CA ALA A 60 -26.07 17.97 4.38
C ALA A 60 -26.02 16.43 4.35
N ALA A 61 -24.85 15.85 4.62
CA ALA A 61 -24.65 14.41 4.70
C ALA A 61 -25.43 13.78 5.87
N SER A 62 -25.54 14.43 7.04
CA SER A 62 -26.33 13.91 8.17
C SER A 62 -27.84 13.87 7.90
N ALA A 63 -28.33 14.63 6.91
CA ALA A 63 -29.72 14.56 6.46
C ALA A 63 -30.01 13.34 5.56
N LEU A 64 -28.99 12.56 5.19
CA LEU A 64 -29.12 11.32 4.43
C LEU A 64 -29.32 10.14 5.40
N ASN A 65 -30.57 9.72 5.57
CA ASN A 65 -30.90 8.47 6.24
C ASN A 65 -31.22 7.40 5.20
N HIS A 66 -30.31 6.46 4.98
CA HIS A 66 -30.45 5.37 4.01
C HIS A 66 -29.61 4.17 4.43
N PRO A 67 -30.07 2.91 4.27
CA PRO A 67 -29.32 1.72 4.71
C PRO A 67 -27.92 1.62 4.10
N HIS A 68 -27.76 2.08 2.85
CA HIS A 68 -26.50 2.03 2.09
C HIS A 68 -25.69 3.34 2.13
N ILE A 69 -26.00 4.25 3.06
CA ILE A 69 -25.22 5.46 3.34
C ILE A 69 -24.75 5.41 4.79
N CYS A 70 -23.48 5.71 5.04
CA CYS A 70 -22.94 5.79 6.38
C CYS A 70 -23.59 6.93 7.15
N THR A 71 -24.21 6.61 8.27
CA THR A 71 -24.92 7.59 9.10
C THR A 71 -23.93 8.44 9.87
N VAL A 72 -24.01 9.76 9.71
CA VAL A 72 -23.32 10.73 10.56
C VAL A 72 -24.20 11.01 11.79
N HIS A 73 -23.68 10.77 12.98
CA HIS A 73 -24.38 10.96 14.25
C HIS A 73 -24.18 12.36 14.82
N ASP A 74 -22.98 12.92 14.72
CA ASP A 74 -22.62 14.18 15.36
C ASP A 74 -21.35 14.76 14.72
N ILE A 75 -21.10 16.05 14.93
CA ILE A 75 -19.88 16.75 14.53
C ILE A 75 -19.41 17.55 15.74
N GLY A 76 -18.12 17.49 16.05
CA GLY A 76 -17.59 18.19 17.21
C GLY A 76 -16.17 18.67 17.02
N TRP A 77 -15.68 19.34 18.05
CA TRP A 77 -14.32 19.86 18.14
C TRP A 77 -13.71 19.40 19.45
N THR A 78 -12.41 19.11 19.43
CA THR A 78 -11.68 18.84 20.66
C THR A 78 -11.69 20.08 21.56
N ALA A 79 -11.67 19.85 22.87
CA ALA A 79 -11.67 20.92 23.88
C ALA A 79 -10.27 21.54 24.10
N ASP A 80 -9.24 20.96 23.50
CA ASP A 80 -7.88 21.47 23.55
C ASP A 80 -7.75 22.79 22.75
N PRO A 81 -6.65 23.55 22.93
CA PRO A 81 -6.44 24.80 22.19
C PRO A 81 -6.34 24.63 20.67
N ALA A 82 -6.06 23.42 20.17
CA ALA A 82 -5.96 23.14 18.74
C ALA A 82 -7.32 22.98 18.07
N ARG A 83 -8.42 22.75 18.83
CA ARG A 83 -9.80 22.66 18.34
C ARG A 83 -9.93 21.79 17.09
N GLN A 84 -9.40 20.58 17.14
CA GLN A 84 -9.43 19.68 16.00
C GLN A 84 -10.86 19.21 15.71
N PRO A 85 -11.37 19.38 14.48
CA PRO A 85 -12.70 18.91 14.11
C PRO A 85 -12.73 17.39 13.97
N TYR A 86 -13.83 16.80 14.42
CA TYR A 86 -14.10 15.38 14.27
C TYR A 86 -15.55 15.12 13.86
N ILE A 87 -15.77 14.02 13.13
CA ILE A 87 -17.09 13.51 12.76
C ILE A 87 -17.35 12.22 13.51
N VAL A 88 -18.53 12.12 14.10
CA VAL A 88 -19.04 10.91 14.72
C VAL A 88 -19.95 10.22 13.73
N MET A 89 -19.66 8.96 13.41
CA MET A 89 -20.41 8.15 12.47
C MET A 89 -20.75 6.78 13.05
N GLU A 90 -21.66 6.06 12.39
CA GLU A 90 -21.97 4.68 12.76
C GLU A 90 -20.72 3.79 12.68
N ARG A 91 -20.58 2.87 13.65
CA ARG A 91 -19.49 1.89 13.66
C ARG A 91 -19.85 0.73 12.73
N LEU A 92 -19.09 0.56 11.65
CA LEU A 92 -19.26 -0.54 10.70
C LEU A 92 -18.25 -1.66 10.94
N GLU A 93 -18.68 -2.91 10.74
CA GLU A 93 -17.84 -4.11 10.80
C GLU A 93 -17.76 -4.76 9.42
N GLY A 94 -16.55 -5.00 8.93
CA GLY A 94 -16.29 -5.46 7.57
C GLY A 94 -15.01 -4.85 7.01
N GLU A 95 -14.98 -4.59 5.71
CA GLU A 95 -13.82 -4.03 5.02
C GLU A 95 -14.25 -3.06 3.90
N THR A 96 -13.33 -2.24 3.39
CA THR A 96 -13.63 -1.41 2.23
C THR A 96 -13.67 -2.23 0.94
N LEU A 97 -14.41 -1.77 -0.07
CA LEU A 97 -14.44 -2.37 -1.39
C LEU A 97 -13.03 -2.40 -2.02
N LYS A 98 -12.16 -1.42 -1.69
CA LYS A 98 -10.73 -1.45 -2.06
C LYS A 98 -10.04 -2.74 -1.59
N HIS A 99 -10.22 -3.10 -0.32
CA HIS A 99 -9.64 -4.33 0.24
C HIS A 99 -10.28 -5.59 -0.37
N LEU A 100 -11.59 -5.54 -0.61
CA LEU A 100 -12.30 -6.65 -1.26
C LEU A 100 -11.73 -6.94 -2.67
N ILE A 101 -11.54 -5.90 -3.49
CA ILE A 101 -10.96 -5.99 -4.85
C ILE A 101 -9.50 -6.44 -4.80
N ALA A 102 -8.73 -6.00 -3.80
CA ALA A 102 -7.32 -6.39 -3.66
C ALA A 102 -7.13 -7.90 -3.42
N ARG A 103 -8.17 -8.62 -2.95
CA ARG A 103 -8.15 -10.09 -2.82
C ARG A 103 -8.43 -10.84 -4.13
N GLY A 104 -8.86 -10.12 -5.17
CA GLY A 104 -9.23 -10.68 -6.47
C GLY A 104 -10.53 -10.10 -7.01
N VAL A 105 -10.89 -10.53 -8.22
CA VAL A 105 -12.12 -10.11 -8.91
C VAL A 105 -13.35 -10.49 -8.08
N VAL A 106 -14.30 -9.56 -7.97
CA VAL A 106 -15.57 -9.79 -7.25
C VAL A 106 -16.49 -10.64 -8.13
N PRO A 107 -17.03 -11.78 -7.64
CA PRO A 107 -17.94 -12.60 -8.42
C PRO A 107 -19.16 -11.81 -8.89
N ILE A 108 -19.55 -11.96 -10.17
CA ILE A 108 -20.56 -11.12 -10.83
C ILE A 108 -21.86 -10.98 -10.02
N ARG A 109 -22.37 -12.07 -9.44
CA ARG A 109 -23.60 -12.04 -8.63
C ARG A 109 -23.48 -11.13 -7.41
N HIS A 110 -22.40 -11.31 -6.64
CA HIS A 110 -22.11 -10.47 -5.48
C HIS A 110 -21.78 -9.03 -5.90
N GLY A 111 -21.13 -8.88 -7.06
CA GLY A 111 -20.83 -7.57 -7.61
C GLY A 111 -22.08 -6.77 -7.99
N LEU A 112 -23.07 -7.43 -8.59
CA LEU A 112 -24.37 -6.83 -8.89
C LEU A 112 -25.13 -6.45 -7.61
N ASP A 113 -25.05 -7.25 -6.55
CA ASP A 113 -25.65 -6.90 -5.25
C ASP A 113 -25.08 -5.60 -4.70
N ILE A 114 -23.75 -5.50 -4.65
CA ILE A 114 -23.04 -4.28 -4.22
C ILE A 114 -23.41 -3.11 -5.13
N ALA A 115 -23.44 -3.32 -6.45
CA ALA A 115 -23.74 -2.29 -7.43
C ALA A 115 -25.14 -1.70 -7.26
N ILE A 116 -26.15 -2.54 -7.06
CA ILE A 116 -27.54 -2.11 -6.85
C ILE A 116 -27.66 -1.27 -5.58
N GLN A 117 -26.99 -1.67 -4.51
CA GLN A 117 -27.00 -0.97 -3.22
C GLN A 117 -26.34 0.41 -3.30
N ILE A 118 -25.22 0.52 -4.03
CA ILE A 118 -24.55 1.80 -4.30
C ILE A 118 -25.44 2.70 -5.17
N ALA A 119 -26.04 2.16 -6.24
CA ALA A 119 -26.93 2.94 -7.11
C ALA A 119 -28.15 3.47 -6.34
N ASP A 120 -28.68 2.71 -5.39
CA ASP A 120 -29.79 3.14 -4.52
C ASP A 120 -29.40 4.29 -3.57
N ALA A 121 -28.21 4.19 -2.97
CA ALA A 121 -27.65 5.25 -2.14
C ALA A 121 -27.44 6.54 -2.95
N LEU A 122 -26.84 6.43 -4.14
CA LEU A 122 -26.63 7.58 -5.03
C LEU A 122 -27.95 8.20 -5.47
N ALA A 123 -28.96 7.39 -5.83
CA ALA A 123 -30.29 7.90 -6.18
C ALA A 123 -30.92 8.70 -5.04
N THR A 124 -30.82 8.21 -3.80
CA THR A 124 -31.34 8.90 -2.61
C THR A 124 -30.60 10.22 -2.35
N ALA A 125 -29.27 10.25 -2.50
CA ALA A 125 -28.48 11.47 -2.31
C ALA A 125 -28.75 12.50 -3.42
N HIS A 126 -28.75 12.06 -4.68
CA HIS A 126 -28.98 12.91 -5.85
C HIS A 126 -30.37 13.54 -5.85
N ALA A 127 -31.40 12.82 -5.39
CA ALA A 127 -32.75 13.35 -5.23
C ALA A 127 -32.84 14.52 -4.22
N LYS A 128 -31.87 14.61 -3.32
CA LYS A 128 -31.72 15.72 -2.35
C LYS A 128 -30.70 16.77 -2.82
N GLY A 129 -30.20 16.69 -4.05
CA GLY A 129 -29.20 17.60 -4.60
C GLY A 129 -27.80 17.41 -4.02
N ILE A 130 -27.52 16.29 -3.35
CA ILE A 130 -26.21 15.99 -2.76
C ILE A 130 -25.42 15.10 -3.71
N ILE A 131 -24.27 15.58 -4.17
CA ILE A 131 -23.34 14.87 -5.04
C ILE A 131 -22.16 14.39 -4.19
N HIS A 132 -21.69 13.17 -4.40
CA HIS A 132 -20.61 12.55 -3.62
C HIS A 132 -19.24 13.15 -3.95
N ARG A 133 -18.92 13.35 -5.24
CA ARG A 133 -17.70 13.99 -5.78
C ARG A 133 -16.38 13.22 -5.65
N ASP A 134 -16.25 12.28 -4.71
CA ASP A 134 -15.04 11.44 -4.57
C ASP A 134 -15.38 9.94 -4.45
N LEU A 135 -16.25 9.44 -5.32
CA LEU A 135 -16.70 8.05 -5.22
C LEU A 135 -15.59 7.09 -5.70
N LYS A 136 -15.10 6.24 -4.81
CA LYS A 136 -14.03 5.26 -5.07
C LYS A 136 -14.14 4.06 -4.13
N PRO A 137 -13.47 2.92 -4.41
CA PRO A 137 -13.56 1.71 -3.58
C PRO A 137 -13.13 1.91 -2.12
N ALA A 138 -12.27 2.88 -1.83
CA ALA A 138 -11.89 3.22 -0.45
C ALA A 138 -13.03 3.90 0.35
N ASN A 139 -13.97 4.55 -0.34
CA ASN A 139 -15.12 5.24 0.24
C ASN A 139 -16.40 4.37 0.19
N ILE A 140 -16.27 3.08 -0.12
CA ILE A 140 -17.36 2.11 -0.09
C ILE A 140 -16.97 1.02 0.91
N PHE A 141 -17.80 0.80 1.92
CA PHE A 141 -17.59 -0.20 2.95
C PHE A 141 -18.55 -1.37 2.73
N VAL A 142 -18.03 -2.60 2.73
CA VAL A 142 -18.82 -3.82 2.63
C VAL A 142 -18.83 -4.47 4.01
N THR A 143 -20.01 -4.58 4.60
CA THR A 143 -20.17 -5.16 5.93
C THR A 143 -19.91 -6.68 5.89
N THR A 144 -19.68 -7.28 7.05
CA THR A 144 -19.62 -8.76 7.19
C THR A 144 -20.88 -9.49 6.71
N ARG A 145 -22.00 -8.76 6.55
CA ARG A 145 -23.28 -9.27 6.01
C ARG A 145 -23.38 -9.14 4.49
N GLY A 146 -22.39 -8.55 3.81
CA GLY A 146 -22.40 -8.31 2.37
C GLY A 146 -23.18 -7.05 1.95
N GLU A 147 -23.44 -6.13 2.88
CA GLU A 147 -24.12 -4.87 2.58
C GLU A 147 -23.09 -3.77 2.29
N ALA A 148 -23.25 -3.07 1.18
CA ALA A 148 -22.46 -1.91 0.80
C ALA A 148 -23.00 -0.64 1.47
N LYS A 149 -22.10 0.17 2.00
CA LYS A 149 -22.36 1.49 2.58
C LYS A 149 -21.37 2.51 2.02
N ILE A 150 -21.88 3.60 1.47
CA ILE A 150 -21.06 4.72 0.99
C ILE A 150 -20.65 5.60 2.19
N LEU A 151 -19.36 5.91 2.28
CA LEU A 151 -18.75 6.74 3.30
C LEU A 151 -18.55 8.19 2.80
N ASP A 152 -18.47 9.17 3.70
CA ASP A 152 -17.91 10.50 3.44
C ASP A 152 -18.49 11.29 2.23
N PHE A 153 -19.83 11.38 2.09
CA PHE A 153 -20.45 12.24 1.06
C PHE A 153 -19.94 13.69 1.14
N GLY A 154 -19.27 14.17 0.09
CA GLY A 154 -18.83 15.56 -0.08
C GLY A 154 -17.64 16.00 0.77
N ILE A 155 -17.44 15.42 1.96
CA ILE A 155 -16.51 15.89 2.99
C ILE A 155 -15.02 15.88 2.56
N ALA A 156 -14.68 15.05 1.56
CA ALA A 156 -13.30 14.71 1.20
C ALA A 156 -12.48 15.82 0.52
N LYS A 157 -13.11 16.69 -0.28
CA LYS A 157 -12.39 17.59 -1.20
C LYS A 157 -12.06 18.96 -0.60
N LEU A 158 -12.59 19.24 0.59
CA LEU A 158 -12.51 20.54 1.26
C LEU A 158 -11.12 20.84 1.85
N ALA A 159 -10.27 19.84 2.05
CA ALA A 159 -8.88 20.05 2.47
C ALA A 159 -7.97 20.58 1.34
N THR A 160 -8.45 20.64 0.10
CA THR A 160 -7.63 20.95 -1.10
C THR A 160 -8.13 22.12 -1.96
N GLU A 161 -9.33 22.66 -1.71
CA GLU A 161 -9.93 23.72 -2.54
C GLU A 161 -9.90 25.10 -1.86
N GLY A 162 -8.73 25.74 -1.89
CA GLY A 162 -8.64 27.20 -1.77
C GLY A 162 -9.05 27.87 -3.08
N GLY A 163 -10.21 28.53 -3.10
CA GLY A 163 -10.65 29.46 -4.14
C GLY A 163 -11.50 28.88 -5.29
N SER A 164 -12.82 29.10 -5.20
CA SER A 164 -13.65 29.81 -6.19
C SER A 164 -15.12 29.70 -5.77
N ASP A 165 -15.73 30.86 -5.51
CA ASP A 165 -17.11 31.06 -5.06
C ASP A 165 -18.17 30.36 -5.92
N VAL A 166 -19.23 29.90 -5.24
CA VAL A 166 -20.58 29.85 -5.82
C VAL A 166 -21.55 30.53 -4.85
N GLY A 167 -21.73 31.84 -5.06
CA GLY A 167 -22.84 32.63 -4.55
C GLY A 167 -23.45 33.39 -5.73
N ALA A 168 -24.71 33.10 -6.04
CA ALA A 168 -25.44 33.68 -7.16
C ALA A 168 -25.56 35.21 -7.04
N THR A 169 -25.08 35.95 -8.06
CA THR A 169 -25.80 36.98 -8.85
C THR A 169 -24.83 37.71 -9.78
N ASP A 170 -25.33 37.98 -10.98
CA ASP A 170 -24.82 38.88 -12.03
C ASP A 170 -23.72 38.43 -13.00
N VAL A 171 -24.09 38.67 -14.26
CA VAL A 171 -23.42 38.42 -15.52
C VAL A 171 -22.13 39.24 -15.62
N THR A 172 -21.00 38.59 -15.92
CA THR A 172 -20.02 39.11 -16.89
C THR A 172 -19.03 38.04 -17.32
N VAL A 173 -18.91 37.89 -18.64
CA VAL A 173 -17.98 37.02 -19.36
C VAL A 173 -16.54 37.43 -19.05
N SER A 174 -15.68 36.48 -18.65
CA SER A 174 -14.22 36.62 -18.73
C SER A 174 -13.52 35.25 -18.77
N THR A 175 -13.06 34.90 -19.98
CA THR A 175 -11.87 34.10 -20.38
C THR A 175 -11.51 32.78 -19.65
N PRO A 176 -11.17 31.70 -20.40
CA PRO A 176 -10.77 30.42 -19.82
C PRO A 176 -9.36 30.51 -19.22
N ALA A 177 -9.24 30.19 -17.93
CA ALA A 177 -7.96 30.03 -17.24
C ALA A 177 -7.20 28.81 -17.79
N GLY A 178 -5.92 29.02 -18.12
CA GLY A 178 -5.07 28.00 -18.74
C GLY A 178 -4.60 26.88 -17.79
N PRO A 179 -3.83 25.90 -18.31
CA PRO A 179 -3.48 24.63 -17.66
C PRO A 179 -2.58 24.74 -16.40
N ALA A 180 -2.21 25.95 -15.97
CA ALA A 180 -1.31 26.18 -14.83
C ALA A 180 -1.98 26.02 -13.46
N HIS A 181 -3.32 25.91 -13.38
CA HIS A 181 -4.06 25.73 -12.12
C HIS A 181 -4.35 24.26 -11.75
N LEU A 182 -3.98 23.30 -12.61
CA LEU A 182 -4.38 21.88 -12.46
C LEU A 182 -3.31 20.98 -11.83
N THR A 183 -2.07 21.46 -11.68
CA THR A 183 -1.01 20.80 -10.89
C THR A 183 -0.97 21.36 -9.48
N ARG A 184 -1.98 21.02 -8.65
CA ARG A 184 -1.94 21.26 -7.20
C ARG A 184 -1.25 20.08 -6.49
N PRO A 185 -0.28 20.33 -5.58
CA PRO A 185 0.29 19.28 -4.74
C PRO A 185 -0.76 18.71 -3.79
N GLY A 186 -0.93 17.38 -3.74
CA GLY A 186 -1.73 16.71 -2.70
C GLY A 186 -2.76 15.68 -3.14
N LEU A 187 -2.99 15.47 -4.44
CA LEU A 187 -3.89 14.42 -4.94
C LEU A 187 -3.10 13.17 -5.34
N ALA A 188 -3.27 12.08 -4.59
CA ALA A 188 -2.62 10.80 -4.89
C ALA A 188 -3.05 10.26 -6.28
N LEU A 189 -2.08 9.74 -7.04
CA LEU A 189 -2.27 9.19 -8.40
C LEU A 189 -3.44 8.18 -8.48
N GLY A 190 -3.59 7.33 -7.46
CA GLY A 190 -4.70 6.36 -7.36
C GLY A 190 -6.08 6.97 -7.11
N THR A 191 -6.17 8.18 -6.55
CA THR A 191 -7.44 8.91 -6.39
C THR A 191 -7.88 9.57 -7.69
N ILE A 192 -6.93 10.01 -8.52
CA ILE A 192 -7.21 10.68 -9.81
C ILE A 192 -7.91 9.73 -10.78
N ALA A 193 -7.58 8.44 -10.75
CA ALA A 193 -8.12 7.43 -11.66
C ALA A 193 -9.66 7.27 -11.64
N TYR A 194 -10.34 7.77 -10.60
CA TYR A 194 -11.80 7.72 -10.46
C TYR A 194 -12.50 9.04 -10.82
N MET A 195 -11.74 10.10 -11.16
CA MET A 195 -12.32 11.38 -11.55
C MET A 195 -13.07 11.27 -12.87
N SER A 196 -14.16 12.02 -12.98
CA SER A 196 -14.85 12.19 -14.25
C SER A 196 -14.14 13.19 -15.18
N PRO A 197 -14.40 13.15 -16.50
CA PRO A 197 -13.83 14.11 -17.46
C PRO A 197 -14.07 15.57 -17.06
N GLU A 198 -15.29 15.91 -16.64
CA GLU A 198 -15.64 17.24 -16.16
C GLU A 198 -14.88 17.63 -14.88
N GLN A 199 -14.60 16.69 -13.97
CA GLN A 199 -13.74 16.96 -12.82
C GLN A 199 -12.29 17.20 -13.21
N ALA A 200 -11.78 16.44 -14.19
CA ALA A 200 -10.43 16.60 -14.73
C ALA A 200 -10.24 17.94 -15.45
N LEU A 201 -11.29 18.45 -16.10
CA LEU A 201 -11.30 19.74 -16.79
C LEU A 201 -11.61 20.92 -15.86
N GLY A 202 -12.03 20.66 -14.62
CA GLY A 202 -12.48 21.71 -13.69
C GLY A 202 -13.81 22.35 -14.09
N GLU A 203 -14.67 21.62 -14.81
CA GLU A 203 -16.01 22.06 -15.18
C GLU A 203 -17.03 21.88 -14.04
N GLU A 204 -18.22 22.45 -14.20
CA GLU A 204 -19.33 22.20 -13.28
C GLU A 204 -19.71 20.73 -13.22
N ILE A 205 -19.72 20.20 -11.98
CA ILE A 205 -20.03 18.82 -11.67
C ILE A 205 -21.52 18.65 -11.34
N ASP A 206 -22.12 17.59 -11.85
CA ASP A 206 -23.48 17.17 -11.52
C ASP A 206 -23.52 15.69 -11.10
N ALA A 207 -24.72 15.16 -10.81
CA ALA A 207 -24.95 13.77 -10.41
C ALA A 207 -24.33 12.73 -11.37
N ARG A 208 -24.18 13.06 -12.65
CA ARG A 208 -23.60 12.17 -13.68
C ARG A 208 -22.08 12.03 -13.55
N SER A 209 -21.44 12.91 -12.77
CA SER A 209 -20.03 12.77 -12.37
C SER A 209 -19.86 11.57 -11.45
N ASP A 210 -20.74 11.42 -10.44
CA ASP A 210 -20.72 10.25 -9.55
C ASP A 210 -21.02 8.96 -10.31
N LEU A 211 -21.89 9.02 -11.34
CA LEU A 211 -22.19 7.85 -12.18
C LEU A 211 -20.98 7.42 -13.00
N PHE A 212 -20.16 8.36 -13.49
CA PHE A 212 -18.91 8.02 -14.16
C PHE A 212 -17.93 7.35 -13.20
N SER A 213 -17.70 7.96 -12.02
CA SER A 213 -16.84 7.38 -10.98
C SER A 213 -17.34 6.00 -10.54
N PHE A 214 -18.65 5.81 -10.45
CA PHE A 214 -19.25 4.51 -10.18
C PHE A 214 -19.01 3.51 -11.32
N GLY A 215 -19.05 3.95 -12.58
CA GLY A 215 -18.64 3.14 -13.73
C GLY A 215 -17.19 2.66 -13.62
N VAL A 216 -16.27 3.50 -13.13
CA VAL A 216 -14.88 3.13 -12.87
C VAL A 216 -14.80 2.06 -11.76
N VAL A 217 -15.56 2.22 -10.67
CA VAL A 217 -15.66 1.24 -9.59
C VAL A 217 -16.19 -0.11 -10.10
N LEU A 218 -17.26 -0.10 -10.90
CA LEU A 218 -17.85 -1.31 -11.49
C LEU A 218 -16.87 -2.01 -12.44
N TYR A 219 -16.12 -1.24 -13.22
CA TYR A 219 -15.09 -1.78 -14.09
C TYR A 219 -13.99 -2.48 -13.29
N GLU A 220 -13.51 -1.83 -12.24
CA GLU A 220 -12.41 -2.35 -11.42
C GLU A 220 -12.82 -3.56 -10.61
N MET A 221 -14.01 -3.57 -9.99
CA MET A 221 -14.47 -4.75 -9.23
C MET A 221 -14.69 -5.98 -10.13
N THR A 222 -15.03 -5.76 -11.40
CA THR A 222 -15.34 -6.83 -12.37
C THR A 222 -14.11 -7.36 -13.09
N SER A 223 -13.08 -6.52 -13.27
CA SER A 223 -11.85 -6.87 -14.01
C SER A 223 -10.60 -6.99 -13.15
N GLY A 224 -10.61 -6.46 -11.91
CA GLY A 224 -9.45 -6.31 -11.06
C GLY A 224 -8.49 -5.20 -11.50
N THR A 225 -8.84 -4.40 -12.52
CA THR A 225 -7.96 -3.38 -13.13
C THR A 225 -8.70 -2.06 -13.34
N GLN A 226 -7.98 -0.93 -13.30
CA GLN A 226 -8.56 0.39 -13.55
C GLN A 226 -8.59 0.75 -15.06
N PRO A 227 -9.68 1.38 -15.56
CA PRO A 227 -9.82 1.69 -16.98
C PRO A 227 -8.85 2.78 -17.49
N PHE A 228 -8.54 3.78 -16.65
CA PHE A 228 -7.83 5.01 -17.04
C PHE A 228 -6.48 5.25 -16.35
N LEU A 229 -5.93 4.27 -15.64
CA LEU A 229 -4.66 4.46 -14.96
C LEU A 229 -3.49 4.59 -15.96
N GLY A 230 -2.71 5.67 -15.84
CA GLY A 230 -1.51 5.93 -16.62
C GLY A 230 -0.24 5.95 -15.75
N GLY A 231 0.94 5.85 -16.37
CA GLY A 231 2.22 5.84 -15.66
C GLY A 231 2.60 7.17 -14.98
N THR A 232 1.85 8.24 -15.24
CA THR A 232 1.99 9.56 -14.60
C THR A 232 0.61 10.19 -14.38
N THR A 233 0.55 11.22 -13.53
CA THR A 233 -0.68 12.01 -13.31
C THR A 233 -1.21 12.60 -14.62
N ALA A 234 -0.35 13.18 -15.45
CA ALA A 234 -0.73 13.75 -16.74
C ALA A 234 -1.26 12.68 -17.70
N ALA A 235 -0.63 11.50 -17.75
CA ALA A 235 -1.11 10.39 -18.58
C ALA A 235 -2.47 9.84 -18.09
N THR A 236 -2.71 9.86 -16.78
CA THR A 236 -4.00 9.46 -16.20
C THR A 236 -5.09 10.47 -16.55
N PHE A 237 -4.80 11.78 -16.45
CA PHE A 237 -5.72 12.83 -16.92
C PHE A 237 -6.04 12.68 -18.41
N ASP A 238 -5.03 12.51 -19.25
CA ASP A 238 -5.24 12.28 -20.68
C ASP A 238 -6.10 11.04 -20.94
N ALA A 239 -5.87 9.94 -20.21
CA ALA A 239 -6.69 8.74 -20.33
C ALA A 239 -8.14 8.96 -19.88
N ILE A 240 -8.37 9.71 -18.81
CA ILE A 240 -9.72 10.08 -18.36
C ILE A 240 -10.45 10.89 -19.44
N LEU A 241 -9.76 11.78 -20.15
CA LEU A 241 -10.38 12.63 -21.16
C LEU A 241 -10.58 11.91 -22.51
N HIS A 242 -9.64 11.08 -22.94
CA HIS A 242 -9.58 10.64 -24.34
C HIS A 242 -9.59 9.12 -24.53
N LYS A 243 -9.14 8.33 -23.55
CA LYS A 243 -9.01 6.88 -23.72
C LYS A 243 -10.37 6.18 -23.67
N VAL A 244 -10.60 5.28 -24.62
CA VAL A 244 -11.70 4.30 -24.57
C VAL A 244 -11.20 3.06 -23.81
N PRO A 245 -11.86 2.65 -22.70
CA PRO A 245 -11.49 1.44 -21.96
C PRO A 245 -11.61 0.18 -22.79
N ARG A 246 -10.86 -0.86 -22.41
CA ARG A 246 -11.04 -2.19 -22.98
C ARG A 246 -12.40 -2.76 -22.52
N PRO A 247 -13.20 -3.39 -23.39
CA PRO A 247 -14.49 -3.96 -22.97
C PRO A 247 -14.33 -5.01 -21.87
N LEU A 248 -15.22 -5.00 -20.86
CA LEU A 248 -15.14 -5.91 -19.71
C LEU A 248 -15.20 -7.40 -20.10
N GLY A 249 -16.03 -7.76 -21.09
CA GLY A 249 -16.11 -9.14 -21.58
C GLY A 249 -14.79 -9.70 -22.14
N GLU A 250 -13.84 -8.85 -22.55
CA GLU A 250 -12.51 -9.30 -22.96
C GLU A 250 -11.55 -9.54 -21.78
N LEU A 251 -11.81 -8.89 -20.64
CA LEU A 251 -10.98 -9.01 -19.44
C LEU A 251 -11.50 -10.10 -18.48
N ASN A 252 -12.81 -10.32 -18.46
CA ASN A 252 -13.46 -11.33 -17.66
C ASN A 252 -14.58 -11.98 -18.48
N SER A 253 -14.34 -13.21 -18.95
CA SER A 253 -15.27 -13.96 -19.81
C SER A 253 -16.58 -14.36 -19.11
N GLU A 254 -16.64 -14.26 -17.77
CA GLU A 254 -17.88 -14.47 -17.01
C GLU A 254 -18.79 -13.24 -16.99
N THR A 255 -18.32 -12.10 -17.51
CA THR A 255 -19.09 -10.84 -17.56
C THR A 255 -20.21 -10.93 -18.60
N PRO A 256 -21.49 -10.73 -18.21
CA PRO A 256 -22.58 -10.64 -19.18
C PRO A 256 -22.37 -9.49 -20.18
N PRO A 257 -22.73 -9.66 -21.46
CA PRO A 257 -22.65 -8.58 -22.46
C PRO A 257 -23.38 -7.30 -22.04
N GLU A 258 -24.51 -7.45 -21.35
CA GLU A 258 -25.34 -6.34 -20.90
C GLU A 258 -24.69 -5.55 -19.74
N LEU A 259 -23.92 -6.23 -18.88
CA LEU A 259 -23.08 -5.55 -17.87
C LEU A 259 -21.92 -4.80 -18.54
N THR A 260 -21.32 -5.38 -19.58
CA THR A 260 -20.30 -4.69 -20.38
C THR A 260 -20.86 -3.42 -21.02
N ALA A 261 -22.06 -3.48 -21.60
CA ALA A 261 -22.73 -2.32 -22.19
C ALA A 261 -23.09 -1.25 -21.15
N THR A 262 -23.55 -1.67 -19.97
CA THR A 262 -23.86 -0.75 -18.86
C THR A 262 -22.63 0.03 -18.40
N VAL A 263 -21.50 -0.66 -18.20
CA VAL A 263 -20.25 -0.02 -17.80
C VAL A 263 -19.70 0.89 -18.90
N ALA A 264 -19.76 0.46 -20.18
CA ALA A 264 -19.36 1.31 -21.29
C ALA A 264 -20.16 2.63 -21.33
N ARG A 265 -21.47 2.56 -21.12
CA ARG A 265 -22.33 3.76 -21.08
C ARG A 265 -22.04 4.67 -19.88
N LEU A 266 -21.68 4.13 -18.72
CA LEU A 266 -21.26 4.94 -17.56
C LEU A 266 -19.94 5.67 -17.81
N LEU A 267 -19.05 5.07 -18.61
CA LEU A 267 -17.72 5.57 -18.92
C LEU A 267 -17.65 6.45 -20.17
N GLU A 268 -18.80 6.82 -20.75
CA GLU A 268 -18.88 7.80 -21.84
C GLU A 268 -18.28 9.14 -21.42
N LYS A 269 -17.49 9.74 -22.32
CA LYS A 269 -16.83 11.02 -22.03
C LYS A 269 -17.84 12.15 -22.00
N ASP A 270 -18.77 12.15 -22.95
CA ASP A 270 -19.92 13.06 -22.95
C ASP A 270 -20.92 12.67 -21.85
N ARG A 271 -21.09 13.56 -20.86
CA ARG A 271 -22.06 13.40 -19.77
C ARG A 271 -23.51 13.25 -20.25
N ALA A 272 -23.88 13.76 -21.43
CA ALA A 272 -25.23 13.60 -21.97
C ALA A 272 -25.50 12.18 -22.52
N ALA A 273 -24.45 11.43 -22.87
CA ALA A 273 -24.55 10.05 -23.35
C ALA A 273 -24.66 9.03 -22.20
N ARG A 274 -24.29 9.42 -20.97
CA ARG A 274 -24.39 8.59 -19.76
C ARG A 274 -25.85 8.34 -19.35
N TYR A 275 -26.04 7.59 -18.27
CA TYR A 275 -27.35 7.51 -17.61
C TYR A 275 -27.74 8.89 -17.05
N GLY A 276 -29.01 9.27 -17.21
CA GLY A 276 -29.51 10.56 -16.73
C GLY A 276 -29.62 10.61 -15.20
N THR A 277 -29.99 9.49 -14.57
CA THR A 277 -30.15 9.40 -13.11
C THR A 277 -29.62 8.07 -12.56
N ALA A 278 -29.26 8.05 -11.28
CA ALA A 278 -28.91 6.82 -10.57
C ALA A 278 -30.10 5.84 -10.44
N THR A 279 -31.34 6.35 -10.46
CA THR A 279 -32.57 5.53 -10.47
C THR A 279 -32.67 4.70 -11.75
N ASP A 280 -32.38 5.29 -12.91
CA ASP A 280 -32.39 4.58 -14.20
C ASP A 280 -31.32 3.48 -14.21
N LEU A 281 -30.13 3.79 -13.71
CA LEU A 281 -29.04 2.83 -13.57
C LEU A 281 -29.42 1.67 -12.63
N LYS A 282 -30.02 1.96 -11.47
CA LYS A 282 -30.50 0.94 -10.53
C LYS A 282 -31.51 0.00 -11.21
N GLY A 283 -32.44 0.55 -11.98
CA GLY A 283 -33.42 -0.23 -12.74
C GLY A 283 -32.76 -1.19 -13.73
N GLU A 284 -31.70 -0.74 -14.41
CA GLU A 284 -30.94 -1.58 -15.33
C GLU A 284 -30.17 -2.69 -14.59
N LEU A 285 -29.46 -2.35 -13.51
CA LEU A 285 -28.73 -3.33 -12.69
C LEU A 285 -29.65 -4.42 -12.09
N LEU A 286 -30.87 -4.05 -11.69
CA LEU A 286 -31.88 -5.01 -11.22
C LEU A 286 -32.32 -5.98 -12.32
N ARG A 287 -32.50 -5.51 -13.56
CA ARG A 287 -32.81 -6.36 -14.72
C ARG A 287 -31.67 -7.32 -15.02
N LEU A 288 -30.42 -6.83 -15.01
CA LEU A 288 -29.23 -7.64 -15.19
C LEU A 288 -29.13 -8.76 -14.15
N LYS A 289 -29.37 -8.44 -12.88
CA LYS A 289 -29.39 -9.43 -11.81
C LYS A 289 -30.41 -10.53 -12.07
N GLN A 290 -31.63 -10.17 -12.45
CA GLN A 290 -32.68 -11.14 -12.78
C GLN A 290 -32.30 -12.04 -13.98
N GLN A 291 -31.63 -11.49 -14.99
CA GLN A 291 -31.13 -12.28 -16.14
C GLN A 291 -30.04 -13.28 -15.72
N VAL A 292 -29.08 -12.85 -14.91
CA VAL A 292 -27.99 -13.70 -14.38
C VAL A 292 -28.53 -14.79 -13.45
N GLU A 293 -29.57 -14.50 -12.68
CA GLU A 293 -30.22 -15.47 -11.77
C GLU A 293 -31.12 -16.47 -12.51
N SER A 294 -31.83 -16.01 -13.55
CA SER A 294 -32.74 -16.85 -14.33
C SER A 294 -32.04 -17.76 -15.36
N GLY A 295 -30.72 -17.67 -15.50
CA GLY A 295 -29.93 -18.54 -16.37
C GLY A 295 -30.20 -18.37 -17.87
N HIS A 296 -30.83 -17.26 -18.28
CA HIS A 296 -31.10 -16.96 -19.69
C HIS A 296 -29.85 -16.38 -20.35
N THR A 297 -28.81 -17.20 -20.51
CA THR A 297 -27.77 -16.91 -21.51
C THR A 297 -28.42 -17.02 -22.89
N HIS A 298 -28.43 -15.93 -23.65
CA HIS A 298 -28.75 -15.92 -25.07
C HIS A 298 -27.86 -16.94 -25.81
N SER A 299 -28.39 -18.13 -26.07
CA SER A 299 -27.84 -19.08 -27.04
C SER A 299 -28.51 -18.85 -28.39
N SER A 300 -27.73 -18.47 -29.41
CA SER A 300 -28.12 -18.63 -30.82
C SER A 300 -28.39 -20.11 -31.16
N PRO A 301 -29.24 -20.42 -32.17
CA PRO A 301 -30.06 -21.61 -32.16
C PRO A 301 -29.31 -22.86 -32.62
N ALA A 302 -29.45 -23.94 -31.86
CA ALA A 302 -29.30 -25.31 -32.36
C ALA A 302 -30.62 -26.08 -32.09
N LEU A 303 -31.06 -26.81 -33.11
CA LEU A 303 -32.34 -27.53 -33.20
C LEU A 303 -32.48 -28.68 -32.19
N PRO A 304 -33.71 -29.18 -31.94
CA PRO A 304 -34.11 -29.78 -30.67
C PRO A 304 -33.95 -31.30 -30.63
N ALA A 305 -33.71 -31.84 -29.43
CA ALA A 305 -34.03 -33.22 -29.10
C ALA A 305 -34.96 -33.26 -27.89
N SER A 306 -36.02 -34.05 -28.02
CA SER A 306 -37.24 -34.07 -27.21
C SER A 306 -37.07 -34.65 -25.80
N ALA A 307 -37.86 -34.08 -24.89
CA ALA A 307 -38.47 -34.66 -23.68
C ALA A 307 -38.77 -36.17 -23.76
N ALA A 308 -38.93 -36.97 -22.70
CA ALA A 308 -38.83 -36.84 -21.24
C ALA A 308 -39.19 -38.23 -20.66
N VAL A 309 -38.68 -38.63 -19.48
CA VAL A 309 -39.46 -39.49 -18.54
C VAL A 309 -39.09 -39.22 -17.07
N ARG A 310 -40.03 -38.56 -16.39
CA ARG A 310 -40.60 -38.75 -15.03
C ARG A 310 -39.91 -39.65 -13.97
N ARG A 311 -39.57 -38.99 -12.85
CA ARG A 311 -39.70 -39.34 -11.40
C ARG A 311 -40.10 -40.77 -11.01
N SER A 312 -39.33 -41.43 -10.13
CA SER A 312 -39.58 -41.45 -8.67
C SER A 312 -38.85 -42.60 -7.92
N ARG A 313 -38.50 -42.33 -6.66
CA ARG A 313 -38.23 -43.27 -5.54
C ARG A 313 -37.05 -44.25 -5.66
N VAL A 314 -35.86 -43.86 -5.18
CA VAL A 314 -35.03 -44.70 -4.28
C VAL A 314 -34.16 -43.81 -3.37
N THR A 315 -34.76 -43.22 -2.34
CA THR A 315 -34.08 -42.51 -1.24
C THR A 315 -33.51 -43.46 -0.18
N ALA A 316 -33.01 -44.64 -0.58
CA ALA A 316 -32.39 -45.60 0.34
C ALA A 316 -31.02 -46.14 -0.12
N ALA A 317 -30.55 -45.79 -1.33
CA ALA A 317 -29.25 -46.23 -1.86
C ALA A 317 -28.11 -45.21 -1.65
N MET A 318 -28.43 -43.95 -1.35
CA MET A 318 -27.44 -42.87 -1.19
C MET A 318 -26.69 -42.91 0.15
N ALA A 319 -27.24 -43.52 1.19
CA ALA A 319 -26.59 -43.63 2.50
C ALA A 319 -25.45 -44.68 2.52
N PHE A 320 -25.60 -45.76 1.75
CA PHE A 320 -24.56 -46.79 1.65
C PHE A 320 -23.39 -46.35 0.76
N LEU A 321 -23.66 -45.57 -0.30
CA LEU A 321 -22.64 -44.97 -1.16
C LEU A 321 -21.86 -43.86 -0.47
N ALA A 322 -22.49 -43.07 0.41
CA ALA A 322 -21.81 -42.04 1.19
C ALA A 322 -20.84 -42.64 2.23
N VAL A 323 -21.23 -43.72 2.91
CA VAL A 323 -20.34 -44.39 3.88
C VAL A 323 -19.21 -45.14 3.18
N ALA A 324 -19.47 -45.78 2.03
CA ALA A 324 -18.42 -46.36 1.20
C ALA A 324 -17.46 -45.30 0.63
N ALA A 325 -17.96 -44.12 0.25
CA ALA A 325 -17.14 -43.00 -0.20
C ALA A 325 -16.32 -42.38 0.93
N ILE A 326 -16.85 -42.31 2.16
CA ILE A 326 -16.12 -41.80 3.33
C ILE A 326 -15.07 -42.81 3.80
N LEU A 327 -15.33 -44.11 3.72
CA LEU A 327 -14.34 -45.15 4.00
C LEU A 327 -13.27 -45.23 2.90
N ALA A 328 -13.65 -45.06 1.62
CA ALA A 328 -12.71 -44.94 0.52
C ALA A 328 -11.87 -43.67 0.62
N TRP A 329 -12.45 -42.55 1.07
CA TRP A 329 -11.73 -41.30 1.31
C TRP A 329 -10.83 -41.38 2.55
N GLY A 330 -11.26 -42.10 3.60
CA GLY A 330 -10.44 -42.40 4.78
C GLY A 330 -9.24 -43.29 4.46
N LEU A 331 -9.43 -44.33 3.63
CA LEU A 331 -8.33 -45.14 3.11
C LEU A 331 -7.44 -44.35 2.13
N PHE A 332 -8.02 -43.50 1.28
CA PHE A 332 -7.28 -42.64 0.37
C PHE A 332 -6.50 -41.54 1.10
N ALA A 333 -6.99 -41.01 2.22
CA ALA A 333 -6.28 -40.03 3.04
C ALA A 333 -5.22 -40.68 3.92
N TRP A 334 -5.43 -41.94 4.35
CA TRP A 334 -4.48 -42.70 5.15
C TRP A 334 -3.33 -43.29 4.31
N PHE A 335 -3.62 -43.77 3.10
CA PHE A 335 -2.60 -44.16 2.10
C PHE A 335 -2.11 -42.97 1.25
N GLY A 336 -2.79 -41.83 1.27
CA GLY A 336 -2.41 -40.59 0.55
C GLY A 336 -1.47 -39.67 1.33
N ARG A 337 -1.18 -39.98 2.60
CA ARG A 337 0.07 -39.57 3.25
C ARG A 337 1.20 -40.53 2.86
N SER A 338 1.37 -40.68 1.56
CA SER A 338 2.56 -41.27 0.95
C SER A 338 3.26 -40.14 0.21
N SER A 339 4.55 -40.00 0.50
CA SER A 339 5.54 -39.17 -0.18
C SER A 339 5.22 -38.97 -1.67
N ALA A 340 5.36 -37.73 -2.15
CA ALA A 340 5.24 -37.39 -3.57
C ALA A 340 5.97 -38.44 -4.44
N PRO A 341 5.33 -39.01 -5.47
CA PRO A 341 5.97 -40.00 -6.30
C PRO A 341 7.09 -39.31 -7.09
N ALA A 342 8.33 -39.71 -6.80
CA ALA A 342 9.48 -39.45 -7.65
C ALA A 342 9.21 -40.12 -9.01
N GLY A 343 8.82 -39.34 -10.03
CA GLY A 343 8.58 -39.87 -11.37
C GLY A 343 7.48 -39.22 -12.21
N ALA A 344 6.83 -38.14 -11.78
CA ALA A 344 5.91 -37.40 -12.65
C ALA A 344 6.68 -36.81 -13.85
N THR A 345 6.49 -37.37 -15.04
CA THR A 345 7.07 -36.88 -16.29
C THR A 345 6.63 -35.44 -16.56
N VAL A 346 7.56 -34.57 -16.95
CA VAL A 346 7.26 -33.19 -17.32
C VAL A 346 6.32 -33.16 -18.51
N ASP A 347 5.20 -32.44 -18.38
CA ASP A 347 4.38 -32.07 -19.54
C ASP A 347 5.08 -30.94 -20.30
N VAL A 348 5.90 -31.34 -21.29
CA VAL A 348 6.72 -30.42 -22.09
C VAL A 348 5.85 -29.45 -22.90
N GLU A 349 4.66 -29.86 -23.34
CA GLU A 349 3.77 -28.99 -24.11
C GLU A 349 3.13 -27.94 -23.22
N LYS A 350 2.72 -28.32 -22.00
CA LYS A 350 2.26 -27.36 -21.01
C LYS A 350 3.36 -26.37 -20.62
N LEU A 351 4.59 -26.83 -20.42
CA LEU A 351 5.75 -25.98 -20.15
C LEU A 351 6.02 -25.00 -21.30
N ARG A 352 6.03 -25.50 -22.55
CA ARG A 352 6.21 -24.70 -23.77
C ARG A 352 5.13 -23.63 -23.88
N SER A 353 3.86 -24.01 -23.69
CA SER A 353 2.72 -23.10 -23.72
C SER A 353 2.84 -22.02 -22.65
N ALA A 354 3.21 -22.38 -21.42
CA ALA A 354 3.40 -21.43 -20.33
C ALA A 354 4.53 -20.44 -20.63
N ALA A 355 5.68 -20.94 -21.09
CA ALA A 355 6.82 -20.09 -21.45
C ALA A 355 6.49 -19.15 -22.61
N ALA A 356 5.92 -19.66 -23.72
CA ALA A 356 5.56 -18.87 -24.90
C ALA A 356 4.50 -17.80 -24.59
N ALA A 357 3.59 -18.07 -23.66
CA ALA A 357 2.58 -17.11 -23.22
C ALA A 357 3.07 -16.14 -22.13
N GLY A 358 4.34 -16.20 -21.74
CA GLY A 358 4.90 -15.33 -20.70
C GLY A 358 4.38 -15.61 -19.29
N ARG A 359 3.81 -16.80 -19.02
CA ARG A 359 3.32 -17.21 -17.69
C ARG A 359 4.48 -17.67 -16.80
N VAL A 360 5.35 -16.72 -16.45
CA VAL A 360 6.63 -16.98 -15.75
C VAL A 360 6.47 -17.66 -14.39
N ASP A 361 5.40 -17.37 -13.64
CA ASP A 361 5.17 -18.00 -12.34
C ASP A 361 4.74 -19.47 -12.47
N GLU A 362 4.02 -19.82 -13.53
CA GLU A 362 3.68 -21.22 -13.84
C GLU A 362 4.95 -22.01 -14.22
N VAL A 363 5.82 -21.41 -15.03
CA VAL A 363 7.13 -21.98 -15.36
C VAL A 363 7.99 -22.15 -14.10
N PHE A 364 8.05 -21.14 -13.24
CA PHE A 364 8.80 -21.19 -11.98
C PHE A 364 8.28 -22.31 -11.07
N ALA A 365 6.96 -22.46 -10.92
CA ALA A 365 6.37 -23.53 -10.11
C ALA A 365 6.74 -24.93 -10.60
N MET A 366 6.86 -25.13 -11.93
CA MET A 366 7.33 -26.41 -12.49
C MET A 366 8.80 -26.67 -12.21
N VAL A 367 9.65 -25.64 -12.31
CA VAL A 367 11.08 -25.73 -11.98
C VAL A 367 11.27 -26.02 -10.48
N GLU A 368 10.60 -25.26 -9.61
CA GLU A 368 10.70 -25.41 -8.15
C GLU A 368 10.20 -26.77 -7.66
N ALA A 369 9.17 -27.34 -8.31
CA ALA A 369 8.70 -28.68 -8.01
C ALA A 369 9.69 -29.80 -8.39
N GLY A 370 10.89 -29.45 -8.88
CA GLY A 370 11.92 -30.40 -9.32
C GLY A 370 11.53 -31.11 -10.62
N ARG A 371 10.52 -30.60 -11.35
CA ARG A 371 10.06 -31.22 -12.60
C ARG A 371 10.98 -30.82 -13.74
N VAL A 372 11.48 -29.58 -13.76
CA VAL A 372 12.30 -29.05 -14.87
C VAL A 372 13.68 -28.66 -14.37
N ASP A 373 14.72 -29.31 -14.91
CA ASP A 373 16.11 -28.86 -14.80
C ASP A 373 16.41 -27.89 -15.94
N LEU A 374 16.63 -26.61 -15.61
CA LEU A 374 16.93 -25.56 -16.58
C LEU A 374 18.27 -25.75 -17.29
N ALA A 375 19.20 -26.53 -16.72
CA ALA A 375 20.48 -26.84 -17.35
C ALA A 375 20.36 -27.89 -18.47
N ALA A 376 19.28 -28.68 -18.45
CA ALA A 376 19.03 -29.75 -19.42
C ALA A 376 18.92 -29.21 -20.85
N SER A 377 19.62 -29.85 -21.79
CA SER A 377 19.69 -29.39 -23.19
C SER A 377 18.33 -29.24 -23.86
N TRP A 378 17.40 -30.17 -23.59
CA TRP A 378 16.04 -30.13 -24.15
C TRP A 378 15.20 -28.98 -23.60
N ALA A 379 15.45 -28.53 -22.36
CA ALA A 379 14.65 -27.51 -21.72
C ALA A 379 15.00 -26.11 -22.25
N ARG A 380 16.26 -25.87 -22.61
CA ARG A 380 16.78 -24.54 -23.00
C ARG A 380 15.90 -23.84 -24.03
N ASP A 381 15.57 -24.51 -25.12
CA ASP A 381 14.75 -23.91 -26.20
C ASP A 381 13.27 -23.78 -25.79
N VAL A 382 12.79 -24.66 -24.92
CA VAL A 382 11.39 -24.68 -24.45
C VAL A 382 11.12 -23.51 -23.51
N VAL A 383 12.03 -23.23 -22.58
CA VAL A 383 11.86 -22.20 -21.55
C VAL A 383 12.56 -20.88 -21.88
N ALA A 384 13.31 -20.79 -22.98
CA ALA A 384 13.98 -19.55 -23.41
C ALA A 384 13.09 -18.29 -23.35
N PRO A 385 11.79 -18.32 -23.73
CA PRO A 385 10.91 -17.15 -23.62
C PRO A 385 10.59 -16.70 -22.19
N ALA A 386 10.95 -17.48 -21.18
CA ALA A 386 10.63 -17.23 -19.77
C ALA A 386 11.88 -17.23 -18.85
N VAL A 387 13.09 -17.33 -19.40
CA VAL A 387 14.34 -17.47 -18.64
C VAL A 387 15.32 -16.36 -19.05
N GLY A 388 16.04 -15.82 -18.07
CA GLY A 388 17.22 -14.97 -18.28
C GLY A 388 18.49 -15.70 -17.84
N GLN A 389 19.64 -15.13 -18.17
CA GLN A 389 20.96 -15.67 -17.85
C GLN A 389 21.65 -14.78 -16.83
N VAL A 390 22.21 -15.36 -15.78
CA VAL A 390 22.90 -14.63 -14.71
C VAL A 390 24.37 -15.02 -14.68
N THR A 391 25.23 -14.01 -14.83
CA THR A 391 26.67 -14.08 -14.55
C THR A 391 26.93 -13.34 -13.24
N LEU A 392 27.56 -14.01 -12.28
CA LEU A 392 27.72 -13.50 -10.91
C LEU A 392 29.13 -13.72 -10.41
N GLU A 393 29.75 -12.65 -9.95
CA GLU A 393 31.04 -12.66 -9.26
C GLU A 393 30.91 -12.11 -7.85
N SER A 394 31.63 -12.69 -6.90
CA SER A 394 31.76 -12.14 -5.55
C SER A 394 33.15 -11.55 -5.34
N ALA A 395 33.25 -10.56 -4.45
CA ALA A 395 34.53 -10.03 -4.00
C ALA A 395 34.67 -10.21 -2.47
N PRO A 396 35.58 -11.08 -1.97
CA PRO A 396 36.44 -11.98 -2.75
C PRO A 396 35.64 -13.10 -3.44
N SER A 397 36.25 -13.70 -4.47
CA SER A 397 35.63 -14.77 -5.26
C SER A 397 35.51 -16.09 -4.49
N GLY A 398 34.64 -17.00 -4.92
CA GLY A 398 34.42 -18.30 -4.27
C GLY A 398 33.36 -18.31 -3.17
N ALA A 399 32.33 -17.47 -3.27
CA ALA A 399 31.19 -17.46 -2.38
C ALA A 399 30.12 -18.47 -2.82
N ASP A 400 29.48 -19.13 -1.86
CA ASP A 400 28.27 -19.92 -2.08
C ASP A 400 27.11 -18.97 -2.43
N ALA A 401 26.56 -19.12 -3.64
CA ALA A 401 25.46 -18.32 -4.15
C ALA A 401 24.15 -19.10 -4.11
N SER A 402 23.11 -18.46 -3.59
CA SER A 402 21.74 -19.00 -3.55
C SER A 402 20.72 -17.90 -3.83
N VAL A 403 19.57 -18.27 -4.37
CA VAL A 403 18.48 -17.34 -4.68
C VAL A 403 17.16 -17.80 -4.05
N ALA A 404 16.35 -16.86 -3.60
CA ALA A 404 14.98 -17.11 -3.17
C ALA A 404 14.03 -16.20 -3.96
N ARG A 405 12.97 -16.78 -4.54
CA ARG A 405 11.97 -16.01 -5.32
C ARG A 405 11.22 -15.04 -4.41
N LEU A 406 11.10 -13.80 -4.84
CA LEU A 406 10.24 -12.80 -4.20
C LEU A 406 8.85 -12.85 -4.83
N GLY A 407 7.83 -13.03 -3.99
CA GLY A 407 6.42 -12.91 -4.36
C GLY A 407 5.84 -11.58 -3.86
N LEU A 408 4.76 -11.11 -4.49
CA LEU A 408 3.99 -9.93 -4.07
C LEU A 408 2.90 -10.25 -3.03
N THR A 409 2.79 -11.51 -2.59
CA THR A 409 1.79 -11.96 -1.60
C THR A 409 2.25 -11.73 -0.16
N THR A 410 1.30 -11.70 0.79
CA THR A 410 1.48 -11.29 2.19
C THR A 410 2.63 -11.97 2.94
N ALA A 411 3.18 -11.21 3.90
CA ALA A 411 4.49 -11.27 4.57
C ALA A 411 4.94 -12.59 5.26
N ASP A 412 4.20 -13.69 5.15
CA ASP A 412 4.40 -14.86 6.03
C ASP A 412 4.92 -16.12 5.34
N VAL A 413 5.32 -16.06 4.06
CA VAL A 413 5.99 -17.19 3.40
C VAL A 413 7.50 -17.05 3.57
N PRO A 414 8.18 -17.95 4.32
CA PRO A 414 9.62 -17.90 4.47
C PRO A 414 10.33 -17.99 3.12
N LEU A 415 11.35 -17.16 2.92
CA LEU A 415 12.19 -17.22 1.72
C LEU A 415 12.90 -18.57 1.64
N LYS A 416 12.56 -19.34 0.59
CA LYS A 416 13.18 -20.63 0.30
C LYS A 416 14.36 -20.45 -0.64
N PHE A 417 15.57 -20.45 -0.07
CA PHE A 417 16.81 -20.33 -0.83
C PHE A 417 17.16 -21.62 -1.57
N GLN A 418 17.46 -21.48 -2.85
CA GLN A 418 17.92 -22.55 -3.74
C GLN A 418 19.36 -22.26 -4.16
N PRO A 419 20.30 -23.20 -4.02
CA PRO A 419 21.68 -23.00 -4.42
C PRO A 419 21.78 -22.85 -5.94
N ILE A 420 22.60 -21.90 -6.40
CA ILE A 420 22.90 -21.68 -7.83
C ILE A 420 24.38 -21.93 -8.18
N GLY A 421 25.21 -22.19 -7.16
CA GLY A 421 26.60 -22.64 -7.30
C GLY A 421 27.61 -21.76 -6.55
N LEU A 422 28.89 -21.95 -6.85
CA LEU A 422 30.00 -21.15 -6.31
C LEU A 422 30.40 -20.07 -7.31
N THR A 423 30.60 -18.83 -6.84
CA THR A 423 31.12 -17.76 -7.71
C THR A 423 32.60 -18.02 -8.11
N PRO A 424 33.03 -17.62 -9.33
CA PRO A 424 32.25 -16.95 -10.35
C PRO A 424 31.32 -17.91 -11.09
N LEU A 425 30.07 -17.47 -11.29
CA LEU A 425 29.06 -18.16 -12.07
C LEU A 425 28.95 -17.49 -13.45
N THR A 426 28.80 -18.27 -14.51
CA THR A 426 28.64 -17.77 -15.88
C THR A 426 27.38 -18.36 -16.48
N ASP A 427 26.50 -17.48 -16.98
CA ASP A 427 25.26 -17.84 -17.69
C ASP A 427 24.43 -18.92 -17.00
N VAL A 428 24.18 -18.72 -15.70
CA VAL A 428 23.26 -19.57 -14.96
C VAL A 428 21.83 -19.20 -15.35
N PRO A 429 21.03 -20.13 -15.90
CA PRO A 429 19.67 -19.83 -16.29
C PRO A 429 18.78 -19.70 -15.05
N LEU A 430 18.02 -18.61 -14.96
CA LEU A 430 16.98 -18.41 -13.97
C LEU A 430 15.66 -18.02 -14.64
N VAL A 431 14.55 -18.57 -14.16
CA VAL A 431 13.21 -18.13 -14.61
C VAL A 431 13.07 -16.64 -14.32
N ALA A 432 12.50 -15.89 -15.27
CA ALA A 432 12.30 -14.47 -15.14
C ALA A 432 11.46 -14.13 -13.89
N GLY A 433 11.87 -13.11 -13.16
CA GLY A 433 11.26 -12.64 -11.92
C GLY A 433 12.27 -11.95 -11.00
N GLU A 434 11.85 -11.75 -9.76
CA GLU A 434 12.66 -11.08 -8.73
C GLU A 434 13.10 -12.07 -7.65
N TYR A 435 14.31 -11.90 -7.16
CA TYR A 435 14.95 -12.81 -6.23
C TYR A 435 15.72 -12.05 -5.17
N VAL A 436 15.76 -12.60 -3.96
CA VAL A 436 16.83 -12.31 -3.01
C VAL A 436 18.01 -13.18 -3.38
N LEU A 437 19.10 -12.57 -3.82
CA LEU A 437 20.40 -13.21 -3.99
C LEU A 437 21.13 -13.19 -2.65
N ARG A 438 21.52 -14.36 -2.14
CA ARG A 438 22.38 -14.51 -0.96
C ARG A 438 23.74 -15.06 -1.38
N LEU A 439 24.80 -14.34 -1.01
CA LEU A 439 26.18 -14.79 -1.09
C LEU A 439 26.69 -15.08 0.32
N GLN A 440 27.33 -16.24 0.49
CA GLN A 440 27.87 -16.66 1.78
C GLN A 440 29.29 -17.19 1.63
N GLN A 441 30.15 -16.83 2.57
CA GLN A 441 31.51 -17.36 2.68
C GLN A 441 31.85 -17.58 4.16
N LYS A 442 32.71 -18.55 4.47
CA LYS A 442 33.03 -18.91 5.87
C LYS A 442 33.57 -17.76 6.71
N THR A 443 34.27 -16.82 6.10
CA THR A 443 35.00 -15.73 6.77
C THR A 443 34.24 -14.40 6.78
N SER A 444 33.07 -14.33 6.14
CA SER A 444 32.30 -13.10 5.94
C SER A 444 30.82 -13.31 6.29
N PRO A 445 30.15 -12.32 6.89
CA PRO A 445 28.70 -12.32 7.01
C PRO A 445 28.03 -12.48 5.64
N PRO A 446 26.82 -13.09 5.58
CA PRO A 446 26.11 -13.25 4.31
C PRO A 446 25.73 -11.88 3.72
N ALA A 447 25.91 -11.72 2.42
CA ALA A 447 25.43 -10.57 1.67
C ALA A 447 24.09 -10.91 1.01
N GLU A 448 23.08 -10.09 1.21
CA GLU A 448 21.79 -10.23 0.53
C GLU A 448 21.51 -9.01 -0.34
N SER A 449 21.03 -9.24 -1.56
CA SER A 449 20.72 -8.18 -2.52
C SER A 449 19.56 -8.56 -3.41
N LEU A 450 18.88 -7.55 -3.97
CA LEU A 450 17.84 -7.76 -4.97
C LEU A 450 18.48 -8.13 -6.32
N LEU A 451 18.02 -9.25 -6.89
CA LEU A 451 18.34 -9.71 -8.24
C LEU A 451 17.05 -9.72 -9.07
N ARG A 452 17.04 -8.97 -10.18
CA ARG A 452 15.95 -9.03 -11.17
C ARG A 452 16.44 -9.73 -12.42
N VAL A 453 15.63 -10.63 -12.94
CA VAL A 453 15.90 -11.37 -14.17
C VAL A 453 14.72 -11.20 -15.10
N LYS A 454 14.92 -10.62 -16.29
CA LYS A 454 13.89 -10.63 -17.34
C LYS A 454 14.14 -11.78 -18.32
N ALA A 455 13.06 -12.21 -18.97
CA ALA A 455 13.18 -13.23 -20.01
C ALA A 455 14.06 -12.73 -21.17
N GLY A 456 14.99 -13.57 -21.63
CA GLY A 456 15.95 -13.24 -22.68
C GLY A 456 17.06 -12.27 -22.27
N GLU A 457 17.05 -11.73 -21.04
CA GLU A 457 18.07 -10.81 -20.56
C GLU A 457 19.31 -11.56 -20.07
N ARG A 458 20.48 -10.95 -20.27
CA ARG A 458 21.75 -11.39 -19.69
C ARG A 458 22.15 -10.38 -18.62
N VAL A 459 22.09 -10.80 -17.36
CA VAL A 459 22.38 -9.99 -16.18
C VAL A 459 23.80 -10.33 -15.71
N SER A 460 24.66 -9.33 -15.57
CA SER A 460 26.02 -9.49 -15.04
C SER A 460 26.20 -8.63 -13.80
N LEU A 461 26.63 -9.23 -12.69
CA LEU A 461 26.71 -8.57 -11.38
C LEU A 461 28.02 -8.95 -10.69
N VAL A 462 28.66 -7.94 -10.10
CA VAL A 462 29.71 -8.13 -9.10
C VAL A 462 29.14 -7.71 -7.75
N ARG A 463 29.30 -8.56 -6.73
CA ARG A 463 28.77 -8.32 -5.38
C ARG A 463 29.86 -8.51 -4.33
N PRO A 464 30.32 -7.42 -3.69
CA PRO A 464 31.27 -7.53 -2.60
C PRO A 464 30.59 -8.14 -1.36
N LEU A 465 31.33 -8.99 -0.66
CA LEU A 465 30.93 -9.53 0.62
C LEU A 465 31.25 -8.54 1.75
N PRO A 466 30.41 -8.49 2.80
CA PRO A 466 30.71 -7.75 4.00
C PRO A 466 32.05 -8.16 4.62
N GLU A 467 32.75 -7.20 5.21
CA GLU A 467 33.91 -7.47 6.07
C GLU A 467 33.49 -8.28 7.29
N ALA A 468 34.41 -9.09 7.83
CA ALA A 468 34.19 -9.97 8.99
C ALA A 468 33.63 -9.24 10.23
N GLY A 469 33.86 -7.93 10.35
CA GLY A 469 33.38 -7.09 11.45
C GLY A 469 32.02 -6.42 11.22
N THR A 470 31.35 -6.63 10.08
CA THR A 470 30.02 -6.06 9.82
C THR A 470 29.00 -6.59 10.84
N PRO A 471 28.24 -5.72 11.54
CA PRO A 471 27.35 -6.18 12.60
C PRO A 471 26.17 -6.96 12.01
N GLU A 472 25.66 -7.90 12.80
CA GLU A 472 24.41 -8.59 12.45
C GLU A 472 23.26 -7.59 12.28
N GLY A 473 22.40 -7.81 11.29
CA GLY A 473 21.30 -6.90 10.98
C GLY A 473 21.68 -5.67 10.15
N PHE A 474 22.93 -5.58 9.67
CA PHE A 474 23.38 -4.52 8.75
C PHE A 474 23.61 -5.05 7.33
N ALA A 475 23.23 -4.25 6.34
CA ALA A 475 23.57 -4.40 4.93
C ALA A 475 24.91 -3.74 4.65
N PHE A 476 25.73 -4.39 3.81
CA PHE A 476 26.95 -3.80 3.28
C PHE A 476 26.63 -3.04 1.98
N VAL A 477 26.94 -1.74 1.96
CA VAL A 477 26.75 -0.88 0.79
C VAL A 477 28.13 -0.56 0.21
N PRO A 478 28.42 -0.99 -1.03
CA PRO A 478 29.72 -0.74 -1.64
C PRO A 478 29.91 0.71 -2.04
N ALA A 479 31.17 1.15 -2.01
CA ALA A 479 31.58 2.46 -2.49
C ALA A 479 31.06 2.69 -3.92
N GLY A 480 30.55 3.90 -4.18
CA GLY A 480 29.92 4.17 -5.47
C GLY A 480 29.22 5.52 -5.56
N PRO A 481 28.76 5.88 -6.75
CA PRO A 481 28.01 7.12 -6.98
C PRO A 481 26.63 7.05 -6.31
N VAL A 482 26.07 8.21 -6.01
CA VAL A 482 24.69 8.35 -5.51
C VAL A 482 23.78 8.74 -6.69
N PRO A 483 22.85 7.87 -7.14
CA PRO A 483 22.11 8.12 -8.39
C PRO A 483 21.32 9.43 -8.45
N VAL A 484 20.86 9.91 -7.30
CA VAL A 484 20.06 11.13 -7.15
C VAL A 484 20.89 12.38 -6.83
N GLN A 485 22.21 12.21 -6.69
CA GLN A 485 23.18 13.28 -6.45
C GLN A 485 24.38 13.05 -7.37
N PRO A 486 24.35 13.55 -8.62
CA PRO A 486 25.32 13.20 -9.67
C PRO A 486 26.79 13.40 -9.28
N ASP A 487 27.07 14.40 -8.45
CA ASP A 487 28.41 14.76 -8.00
C ASP A 487 28.83 14.07 -6.68
N ALA A 488 27.92 13.35 -6.03
CA ALA A 488 28.17 12.69 -4.76
C ALA A 488 28.63 11.25 -4.96
N ARG A 489 29.67 10.88 -4.19
CA ARG A 489 30.18 9.51 -4.08
C ARG A 489 30.38 9.20 -2.61
N VAL A 490 30.06 7.97 -2.24
CA VAL A 490 30.26 7.47 -0.88
C VAL A 490 31.29 6.35 -0.88
N ASP A 491 32.08 6.26 0.19
CA ASP A 491 32.91 5.10 0.49
C ASP A 491 32.03 3.90 0.85
N ALA A 492 32.63 2.72 1.09
CA ALA A 492 31.87 1.57 1.56
C ALA A 492 31.45 1.76 3.02
N PHE A 493 30.23 1.35 3.36
CA PHE A 493 29.69 1.46 4.71
C PHE A 493 28.68 0.34 4.99
N ALA A 494 28.40 0.13 6.28
CA ALA A 494 27.31 -0.71 6.74
C ALA A 494 26.12 0.16 7.14
N ILE A 495 24.91 -0.27 6.82
CA ILE A 495 23.66 0.41 7.23
C ILE A 495 22.66 -0.61 7.75
N GLY A 496 21.84 -0.26 8.73
CA GLY A 496 20.81 -1.13 9.28
C GLY A 496 19.88 -1.63 8.17
N ARG A 497 19.68 -2.94 8.11
CA ARG A 497 18.78 -3.57 7.11
C ARG A 497 17.34 -3.11 7.28
N ARG A 498 16.96 -2.68 8.47
CA ARG A 498 15.64 -2.18 8.84
C ARG A 498 15.79 -1.02 9.83
N GLU A 499 14.72 -0.28 10.08
CA GLU A 499 14.69 0.76 11.08
C GLU A 499 14.90 0.20 12.50
N VAL A 500 15.35 1.06 13.42
CA VAL A 500 15.45 0.70 14.83
C VAL A 500 14.04 0.48 15.39
N THR A 501 13.83 -0.66 16.04
CA THR A 501 12.52 -1.04 16.58
C THR A 501 12.31 -0.55 18.00
N ASN A 502 11.07 -0.53 18.47
CA ASN A 502 10.76 -0.21 19.87
C ASN A 502 11.44 -1.19 20.84
N GLY A 503 11.49 -2.48 20.51
CA GLY A 503 12.15 -3.52 21.31
C GLY A 503 13.67 -3.35 21.38
N GLU A 504 14.29 -2.73 20.39
CA GLU A 504 15.70 -2.34 20.42
C GLU A 504 15.91 -1.03 21.21
N PHE A 505 15.01 -0.06 21.05
CA PHE A 505 15.09 1.24 21.71
C PHE A 505 14.87 1.15 23.23
N VAL A 506 14.01 0.24 23.71
CA VAL A 506 13.77 0.08 25.15
C VAL A 506 15.03 -0.35 25.90
N LYS A 507 15.96 -1.04 25.24
CA LYS A 507 17.26 -1.43 25.81
C LYS A 507 18.12 -0.20 26.11
N PHE A 508 18.08 0.82 25.25
CA PHE A 508 18.75 2.11 25.47
C PHE A 508 18.13 2.87 26.64
N VAL A 509 16.79 2.93 26.72
CA VAL A 509 16.09 3.54 27.85
C VAL A 509 16.47 2.84 29.17
N SER A 510 16.42 1.51 29.17
CA SER A 510 16.71 0.66 30.34
C SER A 510 18.17 0.77 30.80
N ALA A 511 19.11 0.94 29.86
CA ALA A 511 20.53 1.19 30.14
C ALA A 511 20.80 2.61 30.66
N GLY A 512 19.78 3.45 30.84
CA GLY A 512 19.92 4.81 31.33
C GLY A 512 20.34 5.80 30.26
N GLY A 513 20.06 5.54 28.98
CA GLY A 513 20.45 6.37 27.85
C GLY A 513 20.11 7.86 27.98
N TYR A 514 18.95 8.19 28.56
CA TYR A 514 18.52 9.57 28.84
C TYR A 514 19.25 10.23 30.03
N ARG A 515 19.99 9.45 30.82
CA ARG A 515 20.75 9.89 32.02
C ARG A 515 22.26 9.90 31.79
N THR A 516 22.74 9.44 30.64
CA THR A 516 24.17 9.34 30.34
C THR A 516 24.63 10.52 29.49
N ALA A 517 25.23 11.53 30.12
CA ALA A 517 25.66 12.78 29.47
C ALA A 517 26.48 12.56 28.19
N GLY A 518 27.42 11.60 28.19
CA GLY A 518 28.32 11.33 27.07
C GLY A 518 27.64 10.84 25.78
N LEU A 519 26.35 10.48 25.83
CA LEU A 519 25.59 10.08 24.65
C LEU A 519 24.94 11.27 23.93
N TRP A 520 24.88 12.44 24.56
CA TRP A 520 24.17 13.61 24.06
C TRP A 520 25.13 14.76 23.74
N PRO A 521 24.75 15.71 22.87
CA PRO A 521 25.48 16.97 22.75
C PRO A 521 25.49 17.72 24.08
N SER A 522 26.57 18.46 24.37
CA SER A 522 26.70 19.25 25.60
C SER A 522 25.62 20.34 25.75
N THR A 523 25.11 20.82 24.62
CA THR A 523 24.03 21.81 24.52
C THR A 523 22.98 21.34 23.53
N ILE A 524 21.70 21.58 23.85
CA ILE A 524 20.54 21.19 23.06
C ILE A 524 19.71 22.45 22.78
N GLU A 525 19.33 22.63 21.52
CA GLU A 525 18.44 23.70 21.07
C GLU A 525 16.98 23.23 21.17
N LEU A 526 16.15 23.96 21.93
CA LEU A 526 14.72 23.73 22.11
C LEU A 526 13.98 25.07 21.94
N SER A 527 13.09 25.19 20.94
CA SER A 527 12.18 26.34 20.78
C SER A 527 12.88 27.71 20.96
N ASP A 528 13.97 27.92 20.21
CA ASP A 528 14.83 29.11 20.21
C ASP A 528 15.73 29.32 21.45
N GLN A 529 15.83 28.33 22.35
CA GLN A 529 16.74 28.35 23.50
C GLN A 529 17.83 27.29 23.38
N VAL A 530 19.08 27.68 23.62
CA VAL A 530 20.20 26.75 23.77
C VAL A 530 20.38 26.44 25.25
N LEU A 531 20.08 25.20 25.64
CA LEU A 531 20.14 24.74 27.03
C LEU A 531 21.29 23.74 27.22
N PRO A 532 21.94 23.70 28.40
CA PRO A 532 22.83 22.59 28.73
C PRO A 532 22.05 21.27 28.75
N TRP A 533 22.69 20.17 28.36
CA TRP A 533 22.05 18.84 28.30
C TRP A 533 21.29 18.49 29.59
N SER A 534 21.88 18.77 30.77
CA SER A 534 21.24 18.46 32.06
C SER A 534 19.87 19.12 32.24
N ALA A 535 19.66 20.30 31.67
CA ALA A 535 18.37 20.98 31.69
C ALA A 535 17.44 20.46 30.57
N ALA A 536 17.97 20.29 29.35
CA ALA A 536 17.19 19.87 28.20
C ALA A 536 16.72 18.40 28.28
N ALA A 537 17.53 17.49 28.84
CA ALA A 537 17.20 16.07 28.98
C ALA A 537 15.89 15.84 29.72
N THR A 538 15.53 16.73 30.66
CA THR A 538 14.27 16.69 31.43
C THR A 538 13.02 16.93 30.57
N LYS A 539 13.19 17.41 29.33
CA LYS A 539 12.11 17.70 28.39
C LYS A 539 11.81 16.53 27.43
N PHE A 540 12.72 15.56 27.30
CA PHE A 540 12.52 14.37 26.48
C PHE A 540 11.89 13.27 27.32
N VAL A 541 10.57 13.33 27.43
CA VAL A 541 9.76 12.45 28.25
C VAL A 541 8.58 11.88 27.47
N ASP A 542 8.12 10.72 27.92
CA ASP A 542 6.93 10.06 27.41
C ASP A 542 5.64 10.73 27.93
N ARG A 543 4.47 10.15 27.60
CA ARG A 543 3.16 10.69 28.01
C ARG A 543 2.95 10.75 29.52
N THR A 544 3.73 9.99 30.29
CA THR A 544 3.68 9.92 31.76
C THR A 544 4.74 10.80 32.44
N GLY A 545 5.56 11.49 31.67
CA GLY A 545 6.64 12.34 32.20
C GLY A 545 7.90 11.56 32.59
N VAL A 546 8.02 10.30 32.17
CA VAL A 546 9.22 9.47 32.40
C VAL A 546 10.13 9.57 31.18
N PRO A 547 11.48 9.53 31.31
CA PRO A 547 12.37 9.59 30.15
C PRO A 547 12.09 8.49 29.13
N GLY A 548 11.84 8.88 27.87
CA GLY A 548 11.50 7.97 26.79
C GLY A 548 10.85 8.70 25.59
N PRO A 549 10.60 7.97 24.49
CA PRO A 549 9.93 8.52 23.31
C PRO A 549 8.55 9.11 23.62
N ARG A 550 8.18 10.18 22.91
CA ARG A 550 7.01 11.03 23.22
C ARG A 550 5.68 10.28 23.29
N PHE A 551 5.51 9.20 22.53
CA PHE A 551 4.26 8.43 22.46
C PHE A 551 4.24 7.17 23.32
N TRP A 552 5.32 6.91 24.05
CA TRP A 552 5.38 5.83 25.02
C TRP A 552 4.61 6.18 26.29
N THR A 553 4.42 5.19 27.16
CA THR A 553 3.71 5.37 28.43
C THR A 553 4.43 4.55 29.50
N ASN A 554 4.75 5.17 30.63
CA ASN A 554 5.44 4.55 31.76
C ASN A 554 6.77 3.88 31.38
N GLY A 555 7.55 4.51 30.49
CA GLY A 555 8.85 4.04 30.02
C GLY A 555 8.80 2.85 29.06
N THR A 556 7.61 2.47 28.56
CA THR A 556 7.44 1.35 27.62
C THR A 556 6.69 1.76 26.35
N TYR A 557 6.95 1.03 25.27
CA TYR A 557 6.27 1.18 23.99
C TYR A 557 4.84 0.60 24.01
N PRO A 558 3.97 0.99 23.05
CA PRO A 558 2.63 0.43 22.93
C PRO A 558 2.62 -1.09 22.75
N ASP A 559 1.65 -1.77 23.39
CA ASP A 559 1.54 -3.23 23.33
C ASP A 559 1.51 -3.78 21.89
N GLY A 560 2.24 -4.87 21.66
CA GLY A 560 2.36 -5.51 20.35
C GLY A 560 3.20 -4.74 19.32
N LYS A 561 3.80 -3.59 19.68
CA LYS A 561 4.63 -2.78 18.77
C LYS A 561 6.14 -3.01 18.92
N GLY A 562 6.56 -4.11 19.55
CA GLY A 562 7.97 -4.42 19.80
C GLY A 562 8.82 -4.43 18.53
N ASP A 563 8.33 -5.07 17.46
CA ASP A 563 9.05 -5.19 16.17
C ASP A 563 8.73 -4.04 15.19
N HIS A 564 7.92 -3.06 15.61
CA HIS A 564 7.64 -1.87 14.82
C HIS A 564 8.77 -0.85 15.00
N PRO A 565 9.02 0.04 14.02
CA PRO A 565 9.97 1.12 14.16
C PRO A 565 9.63 1.98 15.38
N VAL A 566 10.68 2.44 16.08
CA VAL A 566 10.53 3.45 17.13
C VAL A 566 10.18 4.79 16.49
N VAL A 567 9.14 5.43 17.01
CA VAL A 567 8.63 6.73 16.54
C VAL A 567 8.36 7.65 17.72
N GLY A 568 8.15 8.94 17.46
CA GLY A 568 8.06 9.96 18.52
C GLY A 568 9.40 10.22 19.19
N VAL A 569 10.49 9.97 18.46
CA VAL A 569 11.86 10.31 18.85
C VAL A 569 12.32 11.54 18.07
N SER A 570 12.99 12.43 18.78
CA SER A 570 13.71 13.55 18.20
C SER A 570 15.01 13.11 17.55
N TRP A 571 15.61 14.00 16.75
CA TRP A 571 16.95 13.76 16.21
C TRP A 571 17.99 13.59 17.33
N TYR A 572 17.86 14.33 18.44
CA TYR A 572 18.78 14.19 19.58
C TYR A 572 18.69 12.80 20.23
N GLU A 573 17.48 12.27 20.39
CA GLU A 573 17.25 10.91 20.90
C GLU A 573 17.81 9.84 19.94
N ALA A 574 17.55 10.00 18.64
CA ALA A 574 18.08 9.11 17.61
C ALA A 574 19.62 9.12 17.58
N ALA A 575 20.24 10.30 17.66
CA ALA A 575 21.69 10.46 17.71
C ALA A 575 22.30 9.89 19.01
N ALA A 576 21.63 10.04 20.16
CA ALA A 576 22.07 9.46 21.42
C ALA A 576 21.99 7.93 21.40
N TYR A 577 20.93 7.38 20.82
CA TYR A 577 20.81 5.95 20.58
C TYR A 577 21.92 5.45 19.65
N ALA A 578 22.20 6.15 18.55
CA ALA A 578 23.27 5.78 17.63
C ALA A 578 24.62 5.69 18.36
N ARG A 579 24.97 6.69 19.19
CA ARG A 579 26.19 6.65 20.02
C ARG A 579 26.19 5.50 21.02
N PHE A 580 25.06 5.20 21.65
CA PHE A 580 24.91 4.04 22.55
C PHE A 580 25.20 2.72 21.83
N ALA A 581 24.76 2.59 20.59
CA ALA A 581 25.02 1.43 19.74
C ALA A 581 26.44 1.40 19.16
N GLY A 582 27.27 2.43 19.37
CA GLY A 582 28.59 2.56 18.73
C GLY A 582 28.49 2.82 17.22
N MET A 583 27.39 3.45 16.79
CA MET A 583 27.04 3.72 15.39
C MET A 583 26.72 5.21 15.19
N GLU A 584 26.32 5.57 13.97
CA GLU A 584 25.89 6.91 13.59
C GLU A 584 24.53 6.86 12.87
N LEU A 585 23.90 8.01 12.67
CA LEU A 585 22.82 8.13 11.69
C LEU A 585 23.43 8.25 10.29
N PRO A 586 22.80 7.67 9.25
CA PRO A 586 23.27 7.86 7.88
C PRO A 586 23.18 9.33 7.46
N ASP A 587 24.10 9.77 6.61
CA ASP A 587 23.87 10.98 5.81
C ASP A 587 22.98 10.69 4.59
N ALA A 588 22.57 11.74 3.88
CA ALA A 588 21.69 11.65 2.73
C ALA A 588 22.34 10.87 1.59
N ALA A 589 23.65 11.02 1.38
CA ALA A 589 24.36 10.32 0.33
C ALA A 589 24.40 8.81 0.61
N GLU A 590 24.75 8.43 1.84
CA GLU A 590 24.72 7.05 2.34
C GLU A 590 23.30 6.46 2.23
N TRP A 591 22.28 7.17 2.72
CA TRP A 591 20.90 6.68 2.71
C TRP A 591 20.39 6.45 1.28
N TRP A 592 20.61 7.42 0.37
CA TRP A 592 20.16 7.31 -1.02
C TRP A 592 20.89 6.25 -1.82
N ARG A 593 22.20 6.07 -1.56
CA ARG A 593 22.97 4.96 -2.12
C ARG A 593 22.40 3.62 -1.68
N ALA A 594 22.08 3.47 -0.38
CA ALA A 594 21.49 2.26 0.17
C ALA A 594 20.11 1.96 -0.41
N ALA A 595 19.31 3.01 -0.69
CA ALA A 595 17.96 2.90 -1.21
C ALA A 595 17.91 2.49 -2.69
N LEU A 596 18.74 3.11 -3.54
CA LEU A 596 18.59 3.04 -5.00
C LEU A 596 19.73 2.30 -5.71
N GLY A 597 20.81 1.97 -5.01
CA GLY A 597 21.93 1.28 -5.63
C GLY A 597 22.57 2.12 -6.73
N ASP A 598 22.88 1.51 -7.88
CA ASP A 598 23.53 2.17 -9.02
C ASP A 598 22.52 2.77 -10.02
N SER A 599 21.22 2.64 -9.76
CA SER A 599 20.16 3.01 -10.70
C SER A 599 19.33 4.17 -10.18
N ASN A 600 18.99 5.12 -11.05
CA ASN A 600 18.08 6.22 -10.72
C ASN A 600 16.62 5.80 -10.96
N THR A 601 16.15 4.80 -10.20
CA THR A 601 14.77 4.28 -10.29
C THR A 601 13.81 5.01 -9.36
N ALA A 602 12.51 4.97 -9.67
CA ALA A 602 11.48 5.62 -8.86
C ALA A 602 11.42 5.09 -7.41
N PHE A 603 11.67 3.80 -7.21
CA PHE A 603 11.67 3.13 -5.90
C PHE A 603 12.87 2.18 -5.75
N PRO A 604 13.15 1.66 -4.55
CA PRO A 604 14.18 0.64 -4.33
C PRO A 604 13.98 -0.61 -5.20
N TRP A 605 12.72 -0.99 -5.43
CA TRP A 605 12.33 -2.10 -6.30
C TRP A 605 12.11 -1.71 -7.77
N GLY A 606 12.55 -0.53 -8.22
CA GLY A 606 12.51 -0.13 -9.62
C GLY A 606 11.42 0.89 -9.94
N ASN A 607 10.93 0.87 -11.18
CA ASN A 607 9.98 1.87 -11.69
C ASN A 607 8.51 1.40 -11.63
N ASP A 608 8.24 0.27 -10.98
CA ASP A 608 6.88 -0.21 -10.80
C ASP A 608 6.19 0.54 -9.64
N VAL A 609 5.44 1.56 -10.01
CA VAL A 609 4.68 2.41 -9.08
C VAL A 609 3.36 1.76 -8.64
N ASN A 610 2.84 0.81 -9.42
CA ASN A 610 1.53 0.20 -9.18
C ASN A 610 1.56 -0.79 -8.02
N SER A 611 2.71 -1.43 -7.77
CA SER A 611 2.90 -2.34 -6.64
C SER A 611 3.44 -1.65 -5.38
N ALA A 612 3.54 -0.32 -5.36
CA ALA A 612 4.14 0.42 -4.23
C ALA A 612 3.44 0.14 -2.90
N GLU A 613 2.10 0.07 -2.86
CA GLU A 613 1.33 -0.23 -1.63
C GLU A 613 1.50 -1.69 -1.15
N LEU A 614 1.92 -2.60 -2.04
CA LEU A 614 2.23 -3.99 -1.69
C LEU A 614 3.67 -4.12 -1.16
N ARG A 615 4.60 -3.34 -1.71
CA ARG A 615 6.03 -3.42 -1.42
C ARG A 615 6.50 -2.53 -0.29
N ALA A 616 5.78 -1.44 -0.02
CA ALA A 616 6.09 -0.46 1.01
C ALA A 616 4.85 -0.12 1.83
N ASN A 617 5.06 0.30 3.08
CA ASN A 617 3.98 0.69 3.98
C ASN A 617 3.65 2.18 3.77
N PHE A 618 2.95 2.52 2.68
CA PHE A 618 2.45 3.89 2.39
C PHE A 618 0.94 3.98 2.52
N GLY A 619 0.43 5.12 2.97
CA GLY A 619 -1.01 5.40 3.07
C GLY A 619 -1.82 4.41 3.92
N LEU A 620 -1.17 3.73 4.86
CA LEU A 620 -1.78 2.73 5.74
C LEU A 620 -2.02 3.30 7.15
N ILE A 621 -2.68 2.55 8.03
CA ILE A 621 -3.26 3.07 9.29
C ILE A 621 -2.19 3.25 10.40
N GLY A 622 -0.94 2.89 10.15
CA GLY A 622 0.14 2.99 11.11
C GLY A 622 1.40 2.28 10.65
N THR A 623 2.40 2.25 11.54
CA THR A 623 3.63 1.50 11.30
C THR A 623 3.34 0.01 11.15
N ALA A 624 4.13 -0.66 10.32
CA ALA A 624 4.22 -2.10 10.17
C ALA A 624 5.49 -2.62 10.88
N PRO A 625 5.60 -3.94 11.16
CA PRO A 625 6.85 -4.52 11.64
C PRO A 625 8.00 -4.20 10.69
N ALA A 626 9.14 -3.76 11.24
CA ALA A 626 10.32 -3.38 10.48
C ALA A 626 10.89 -4.62 9.76
N GLY A 627 11.09 -4.53 8.46
CA GLY A 627 11.43 -5.64 7.56
C GLY A 627 10.23 -6.47 7.09
N GLY A 628 9.00 -6.09 7.44
CA GLY A 628 7.78 -6.87 7.16
C GLY A 628 7.36 -6.93 5.68
N ARG A 629 8.08 -6.27 4.78
CA ARG A 629 7.78 -6.24 3.34
C ARG A 629 8.99 -6.62 2.49
N PRO A 630 9.30 -7.92 2.36
CA PRO A 630 10.51 -8.37 1.68
C PRO A 630 10.55 -8.01 0.18
N ALA A 631 9.39 -7.86 -0.47
CA ALA A 631 9.30 -7.41 -1.86
C ALA A 631 9.71 -5.93 -2.06
N GLY A 632 9.81 -5.14 -0.98
CA GLY A 632 10.30 -3.76 -0.98
C GLY A 632 11.83 -3.64 -0.83
N MET A 633 12.56 -4.75 -0.82
CA MET A 633 14.02 -4.78 -0.63
C MET A 633 14.76 -3.86 -1.61
N SER A 634 15.73 -3.12 -1.11
CA SER A 634 16.64 -2.29 -1.89
C SER A 634 17.70 -3.13 -2.62
N PRO A 635 18.42 -2.55 -3.61
CA PRO A 635 19.48 -3.25 -4.33
C PRO A 635 20.60 -3.82 -3.43
N PHE A 636 20.76 -3.29 -2.22
CA PHE A 636 21.76 -3.75 -1.24
C PHE A 636 21.15 -4.41 0.00
N GLY A 637 19.90 -4.88 -0.07
CA GLY A 637 19.34 -5.72 1.00
C GLY A 637 18.77 -4.96 2.20
N CYS A 638 18.48 -3.67 2.05
CA CYS A 638 17.75 -2.88 3.04
C CYS A 638 16.24 -2.98 2.80
N TYR A 639 15.46 -2.96 3.86
CA TYR A 639 14.01 -2.93 3.85
C TYR A 639 13.51 -1.56 4.32
N ASP A 640 12.25 -1.29 3.98
CA ASP A 640 11.52 -0.10 4.42
C ASP A 640 12.25 1.21 4.14
N MET A 641 13.10 1.23 3.11
CA MET A 641 13.70 2.48 2.61
C MET A 641 12.62 3.38 2.00
N ALA A 642 11.47 2.83 1.64
CA ALA A 642 10.31 3.58 1.18
C ALA A 642 9.12 3.24 2.07
N GLY A 643 8.48 4.27 2.63
CA GLY A 643 7.32 4.12 3.50
C GLY A 643 7.69 3.62 4.90
N ASN A 644 6.68 3.12 5.62
CA ASN A 644 6.74 2.80 7.05
C ASN A 644 7.00 4.03 7.92
N VAL A 645 8.24 4.49 8.03
CA VAL A 645 8.56 5.76 8.70
C VAL A 645 9.56 6.55 7.87
N ARG A 646 9.43 7.87 7.92
CA ARG A 646 10.51 8.75 7.49
C ARG A 646 11.68 8.61 8.44
N GLU A 647 12.88 8.89 7.96
CA GLU A 647 14.10 8.64 8.75
C GLU A 647 14.96 9.86 8.98
N TRP A 648 15.33 10.08 10.24
CA TRP A 648 16.32 11.08 10.62
C TRP A 648 17.69 10.79 10.02
N LEU A 649 18.28 11.81 9.41
CA LEU A 649 19.65 11.78 8.89
C LEU A 649 20.61 12.61 9.75
N ARG A 650 21.91 12.31 9.65
CA ARG A 650 22.98 13.07 10.31
C ARG A 650 23.09 14.50 9.79
N ASP A 651 22.84 14.72 8.51
CA ASP A 651 23.14 15.99 7.84
C ASP A 651 22.41 17.18 8.46
N ALA A 652 23.19 18.22 8.77
CA ALA A 652 22.66 19.56 8.99
C ALA A 652 22.66 20.31 7.66
N VAL A 653 21.66 21.15 7.46
CA VAL A 653 21.68 22.11 6.35
C VAL A 653 22.53 23.31 6.73
N ALA A 654 23.48 23.68 5.87
CA ALA A 654 24.39 24.78 6.09
C ALA A 654 23.64 26.06 6.51
N GLY A 655 24.07 26.66 7.62
CA GLY A 655 23.45 27.87 8.17
C GLY A 655 22.18 27.63 9.00
N THR A 656 21.78 26.38 9.26
CA THR A 656 20.61 26.07 10.10
C THR A 656 20.91 24.93 11.10
N SER A 657 20.18 24.89 12.21
CA SER A 657 20.18 23.74 13.13
C SER A 657 19.33 22.57 12.63
N ARG A 658 18.49 22.79 11.60
CA ARG A 658 17.52 21.81 11.09
C ARG A 658 18.17 20.56 10.50
N ARG A 659 17.46 19.45 10.65
CA ARG A 659 17.91 18.11 10.23
C ARG A 659 17.00 17.56 9.14
N ARG A 660 17.60 16.80 8.23
CA ARG A 660 16.93 16.21 7.08
C ARG A 660 16.23 14.91 7.44
N VAL A 661 15.08 14.69 6.83
CA VAL A 661 14.29 13.46 6.95
C VAL A 661 13.84 12.99 5.55
N VAL A 662 13.91 11.69 5.28
CA VAL A 662 13.70 11.09 3.94
C VAL A 662 12.87 9.80 3.99
N GLY A 663 12.48 9.27 2.82
CA GLY A 663 11.90 7.93 2.63
C GLY A 663 10.37 7.85 2.57
N GLY A 664 9.69 8.85 3.11
CA GLY A 664 8.23 8.83 3.29
C GLY A 664 7.79 7.83 4.37
N SER A 665 6.54 7.91 4.81
CA SER A 665 6.01 7.14 5.94
C SER A 665 4.65 6.50 5.63
N TRP A 666 4.13 5.75 6.60
CA TRP A 666 2.79 5.16 6.56
C TRP A 666 1.66 6.17 6.32
N GLN A 667 1.84 7.44 6.69
CA GLN A 667 0.84 8.49 6.46
C GLN A 667 1.04 9.24 5.13
N ASP A 668 2.16 9.00 4.45
CA ASP A 668 2.48 9.68 3.19
C ASP A 668 1.99 8.87 1.98
N PRO A 669 1.64 9.53 0.87
CA PRO A 669 1.52 8.88 -0.42
C PRO A 669 2.90 8.44 -0.94
N SER A 670 2.92 7.41 -1.79
CA SER A 670 4.17 6.78 -2.24
C SER A 670 5.15 7.71 -2.96
N TYR A 671 4.68 8.78 -3.62
CA TYR A 671 5.56 9.76 -4.27
C TYR A 671 6.41 10.57 -3.28
N MET A 672 6.08 10.60 -1.99
CA MET A 672 6.89 11.26 -0.95
C MET A 672 8.22 10.55 -0.67
N PHE A 673 8.45 9.38 -1.27
CA PHE A 673 9.77 8.78 -1.30
C PHE A 673 10.78 9.70 -2.00
N GLU A 674 10.42 10.38 -3.11
CA GLU A 674 11.36 11.07 -4.00
C GLU A 674 12.30 12.07 -3.29
N PRO A 675 13.57 12.23 -3.75
CA PRO A 675 14.54 13.14 -3.13
C PRO A 675 14.08 14.59 -2.96
N ALA A 676 13.23 15.07 -3.87
CA ALA A 676 12.66 16.41 -3.82
C ALA A 676 11.74 16.63 -2.59
N HIS A 677 11.21 15.56 -2.00
CA HIS A 677 10.35 15.58 -0.81
C HIS A 677 11.13 15.35 0.49
N ALA A 678 12.47 15.41 0.45
CA ALA A 678 13.28 15.44 1.65
C ALA A 678 12.98 16.72 2.47
N GLU A 679 12.47 16.54 3.68
CA GLU A 679 12.00 17.64 4.52
C GLU A 679 13.03 18.01 5.62
N LEU A 680 12.91 19.23 6.12
CA LEU A 680 13.78 19.78 7.16
C LEU A 680 12.97 20.09 8.42
N PHE A 681 13.32 19.43 9.52
CA PHE A 681 12.66 19.60 10.80
C PHE A 681 13.62 20.17 11.85
N ASP A 682 13.03 20.77 12.88
CA ASP A 682 13.74 21.11 14.11
C ASP A 682 14.31 19.81 14.73
N PRO A 683 15.58 19.77 15.18
CA PRO A 683 16.17 18.57 15.77
C PRO A 683 15.43 18.03 17.00
N ALA A 684 14.68 18.87 17.71
CA ALA A 684 13.86 18.50 18.86
C ALA A 684 12.45 18.06 18.47
N PHE A 685 12.07 18.19 17.20
CA PHE A 685 10.77 17.72 16.70
C PHE A 685 10.66 16.21 16.84
N ALA A 686 9.49 15.73 17.27
CA ALA A 686 9.20 14.31 17.43
C ALA A 686 7.79 14.02 16.91
N ASN A 687 7.66 13.03 16.02
CA ASN A 687 6.42 12.71 15.31
C ASN A 687 6.26 11.18 15.17
N GLU A 688 5.02 10.71 15.07
CA GLU A 688 4.63 9.29 14.96
C GLU A 688 4.94 8.65 13.59
N SER A 689 5.40 9.46 12.64
CA SER A 689 5.81 9.07 11.30
C SER A 689 7.32 9.12 11.08
N ILE A 690 8.09 9.57 12.06
CA ILE A 690 9.55 9.71 11.95
C ILE A 690 10.24 8.75 12.92
N GLY A 691 11.07 7.88 12.35
CA GLY A 691 11.99 7.00 13.04
C GLY A 691 13.42 7.23 12.53
N PHE A 692 14.25 6.19 12.59
CA PHE A 692 15.62 6.24 12.11
C PHE A 692 16.21 4.83 11.94
N ARG A 693 17.31 4.76 11.19
CA ARG A 693 18.18 3.59 11.13
C ARG A 693 19.63 3.97 11.43
N LEU A 694 20.47 2.97 11.65
CA LEU A 694 21.88 3.15 11.98
C LEU A 694 22.78 2.95 10.77
N ALA A 695 23.92 3.62 10.76
CA ALA A 695 25.00 3.42 9.79
C ALA A 695 26.35 3.38 10.49
N ARG A 696 27.33 2.76 9.84
CA ARG A 696 28.73 2.73 10.25
C ARG A 696 29.61 2.71 9.01
N ARG A 697 30.44 3.74 8.86
CA ARG A 697 31.45 3.78 7.80
C ARG A 697 32.47 2.66 8.01
N ALA A 698 32.95 2.07 6.92
CA ALA A 698 34.08 1.15 7.03
C ALA A 698 35.26 1.92 7.62
N THR A 699 35.87 1.39 8.68
CA THR A 699 37.15 1.93 9.15
C THR A 699 38.15 1.70 8.03
N ALA A 700 38.67 2.79 7.44
CA ALA A 700 39.75 2.69 6.47
C ALA A 700 40.81 1.73 7.02
N ALA A 701 41.11 0.66 6.28
CA ALA A 701 42.20 -0.24 6.63
C ALA A 701 43.46 0.62 6.80
N ARG A 702 43.95 0.72 8.03
CA ARG A 702 45.22 1.38 8.34
C ARG A 702 46.38 0.53 7.87
#